data_AF-A0A101Y1I8-F1
#
_entry.id   AF-A0A101Y1I8-F1
#
_cell.length_a   1.000
_cell.length_b   1.000
_cell.length_c   1.000
_cell.angle_alpha   90.00
_cell.angle_beta   90.00
_cell.angle_gamma   90.00
#
_symmetry.space_group_name_H-M   'P 1'
#
loop_
_entity.id
_entity.type
_entity.pdbx_description
1 polymer ?
#
loop_
_entity_poly.entity_id
_entity_poly.type
_entity_poly.pdbx_seq_one_letter_code
_entity_poly.pdbx_strand_id
1 'polypeptide(L)'
;MRNLFCLNGEWDFMPLYDQPQCRSLPETIVYEHCKVLVPSSWRRTYPQPDGKTFGKIPEYDYAPFDLHGYPAEWDAAEAGVLHRSFRVPERMAGQRIVLRLDGIMQKAVIYIDGREAGVWEDGYLPLRLDITSMVEQGREHQLHVVCSSFDTVLLPNGTSKITGLMGSWYCRISRGIWQDVYLEGYPLLALEDVTIRTSVREGRLEVQAGAAGIEAASADRGPLKVRLSIWEKGVLRRGEEGAESFSDAASAGPVLSAECPAEPAAAAAAEKLRLCENARDGAVYSASFQLDWDSARLWSPDQPFLYTAVLELLEGETVIDCYTEDFGFREFWSEGPQFMLNGIPVNLRGDSWHFQGGLQMTEDYIRNWYRICRSIGINSIRLHAEPYPADYLRIADEEGMLIVDETAIYGSGKSMLADHPAYVENCRQHVRRLVQRDKNHPSVILWSLQNEMRWVDGRDGFKLHMPGLMEEIRGIDPTRLIIAEGDNRLLAKEHTEVESRHYNIDGTISQWDRTAPLTFGEHGGWWYICPQNSSMYTGLEVYRGTDESTAGLAQKERLFVEYARRQEVSGISTFNFAHYFMRAMPERELVQPHADPAMPGVKPQTVPAYSLTINNGMLPEEYPLYTPNPAFAIMAEAFKPATIMAAEYNSWFYDDKPVARSFDVYNDTYSGQEVRVEVVIRQGGKSIHEQTFGFVQQPAEHKVIGLEWMPLPAGDGEQAELTALLFHNGQQMHELHLKYRMVSASLLEQPVELRRQAVYYGADQDFAYIRRLVPGCERIDLAGLDGLASDRLLIIGSYAEDAAGTLEAGLQAFARTAAGCCCWSRAACRQAGCRSRGGRSSAPMPAATGTRRWRASATAASCSGTQSCVKKGRCRSSARPSRSR
;
A
#
# COMPACT_ATOMS: atom_id res chain seq x y z
N MET A 1 -13.54 -36.72 -8.74
CA MET A 1 -13.01 -36.11 -7.50
C MET A 1 -11.66 -35.50 -7.79
N ARG A 2 -11.41 -34.27 -7.35
CA ARG A 2 -10.12 -33.61 -7.52
C ARG A 2 -9.13 -34.07 -6.46
N ASN A 3 -7.84 -34.10 -6.79
CA ASN A 3 -6.77 -34.46 -5.87
C ASN A 3 -5.72 -33.36 -5.85
N LEU A 4 -5.14 -33.11 -4.69
CA LEU A 4 -4.00 -32.20 -4.52
C LEU A 4 -2.83 -32.97 -3.89
N PHE A 5 -1.61 -32.70 -4.34
CA PHE A 5 -0.39 -33.27 -3.78
C PHE A 5 0.73 -32.23 -3.79
N CYS A 6 1.24 -31.89 -2.61
CA CYS A 6 2.31 -30.91 -2.45
C CYS A 6 3.66 -31.48 -2.90
N LEU A 7 4.40 -30.70 -3.70
CA LEU A 7 5.78 -30.98 -4.13
C LEU A 7 6.80 -30.10 -3.41
N ASN A 8 6.41 -29.38 -2.36
CA ASN A 8 7.33 -28.65 -1.49
C ASN A 8 8.35 -29.59 -0.84
N GLY A 9 9.49 -29.04 -0.44
CA GLY A 9 10.54 -29.78 0.25
C GLY A 9 11.93 -29.27 -0.13
N GLU A 10 12.93 -30.11 0.09
CA GLU A 10 14.29 -29.84 -0.39
C GLU A 10 14.42 -30.22 -1.86
N TRP A 11 14.93 -29.30 -2.67
CA TRP A 11 15.16 -29.46 -4.10
C TRP A 11 16.65 -29.31 -4.39
N ASP A 12 17.15 -30.12 -5.31
CA ASP A 12 18.53 -29.99 -5.75
C ASP A 12 18.69 -28.68 -6.54
N PHE A 13 19.83 -28.02 -6.41
CA PHE A 13 20.07 -26.71 -7.00
C PHE A 13 21.40 -26.65 -7.72
N MET A 14 21.39 -26.12 -8.94
CA MET A 14 22.58 -25.80 -9.71
C MET A 14 22.57 -24.29 -10.02
N PRO A 15 23.40 -23.47 -9.36
CA PRO A 15 23.52 -22.06 -9.69
C PRO A 15 24.16 -21.89 -11.08
N LEU A 16 23.63 -20.96 -11.87
CA LEU A 16 24.17 -20.60 -13.18
C LEU A 16 24.77 -19.19 -13.11
N TYR A 17 26.07 -19.15 -12.79
CA TYR A 17 26.83 -17.90 -12.76
C TYR A 17 27.05 -17.34 -14.17
N ASP A 18 27.03 -16.01 -14.28
CA ASP A 18 27.25 -15.25 -15.52
C ASP A 18 26.30 -15.58 -16.68
N GLN A 19 25.19 -16.28 -16.39
CA GLN A 19 24.18 -16.71 -17.36
C GLN A 19 22.76 -16.25 -16.96
N PRO A 20 22.54 -14.94 -16.71
CA PRO A 20 21.30 -14.41 -16.14
C PRO A 20 20.06 -14.70 -17.00
N GLN A 21 20.25 -14.96 -18.30
CA GLN A 21 19.18 -15.18 -19.27
C GLN A 21 19.20 -16.61 -19.83
N CYS A 22 19.69 -17.60 -19.08
CA CYS A 22 19.59 -19.00 -19.50
C CYS A 22 18.11 -19.41 -19.66
N ARG A 23 17.78 -20.08 -20.77
CA ARG A 23 16.42 -20.50 -21.14
C ARG A 23 16.32 -21.99 -21.48
N SER A 24 17.40 -22.73 -21.31
CA SER A 24 17.50 -24.13 -21.69
C SER A 24 18.04 -24.95 -20.54
N LEU A 25 17.58 -26.18 -20.42
CA LEU A 25 18.18 -27.14 -19.51
C LEU A 25 19.65 -27.40 -19.92
N PRO A 26 20.64 -27.17 -19.05
CA PRO A 26 22.05 -27.43 -19.38
C PRO A 26 22.30 -28.90 -19.71
N GLU A 27 23.19 -29.17 -20.68
CA GLU A 27 23.56 -30.55 -21.05
C GLU A 27 24.26 -31.31 -19.90
N THR A 28 25.03 -30.58 -19.09
CA THR A 28 25.70 -31.10 -17.90
C THR A 28 25.10 -30.44 -16.67
N ILE A 29 24.49 -31.24 -15.80
CA ILE A 29 23.89 -30.78 -14.56
C ILE A 29 24.76 -31.25 -13.39
N VAL A 30 25.18 -30.30 -12.56
CA VAL A 30 25.95 -30.56 -11.34
C VAL A 30 25.29 -29.79 -10.22
N TYR A 31 24.63 -30.51 -9.32
CA TYR A 31 23.98 -29.90 -8.17
C TYR A 31 24.98 -29.60 -7.05
N GLU A 32 24.73 -28.51 -6.34
CA GLU A 32 25.38 -28.18 -5.09
C GLU A 32 25.02 -29.19 -4.00
N HIS A 33 25.87 -29.28 -2.97
CA HIS A 33 25.57 -30.10 -1.79
C HIS A 33 24.41 -29.50 -0.97
N CYS A 34 24.35 -28.17 -0.88
CA CYS A 34 23.24 -27.48 -0.23
C CYS A 34 22.01 -27.50 -1.15
N LYS A 35 20.86 -27.86 -0.60
CA LYS A 35 19.57 -27.89 -1.29
C LYS A 35 18.78 -26.62 -1.03
N VAL A 36 17.91 -26.25 -1.97
CA VAL A 36 16.96 -25.15 -1.80
C VAL A 36 15.68 -25.72 -1.20
N LEU A 37 15.22 -25.14 -0.09
CA LEU A 37 13.86 -25.35 0.38
C LEU A 37 12.88 -24.67 -0.57
N VAL A 38 11.88 -25.39 -1.06
CA VAL A 38 10.77 -24.82 -1.84
C VAL A 38 9.50 -24.87 -0.98
N PRO A 39 8.81 -23.73 -0.78
CA PRO A 39 9.11 -22.40 -1.34
C PRO A 39 10.20 -21.61 -0.60
N SER A 40 11.08 -20.93 -1.34
CA SER A 40 11.97 -19.88 -0.83
C SER A 40 12.63 -19.08 -1.96
N SER A 41 13.34 -18.00 -1.59
CA SER A 41 14.31 -17.37 -2.48
C SER A 41 15.71 -17.87 -2.14
N TRP A 42 16.49 -18.31 -3.14
CA TRP A 42 17.91 -18.65 -2.90
C TRP A 42 18.78 -17.42 -2.69
N ARG A 43 18.31 -16.25 -3.12
CA ARG A 43 19.01 -14.97 -3.01
C ARG A 43 18.57 -14.21 -1.77
N ARG A 44 19.55 -13.65 -1.07
CA ARG A 44 19.44 -12.90 0.19
C ARG A 44 19.81 -11.42 0.02
N THR A 45 20.62 -11.10 -0.99
CA THR A 45 21.12 -9.73 -1.22
C THR A 45 21.24 -9.41 -2.71
N TYR A 46 21.30 -8.12 -3.08
CA TYR A 46 21.64 -7.72 -4.45
C TYR A 46 22.39 -6.37 -4.51
N PRO A 47 23.30 -6.17 -5.48
CA PRO A 47 24.06 -4.93 -5.62
C PRO A 47 23.19 -3.79 -6.16
N GLN A 48 23.40 -2.58 -5.64
CA GLN A 48 22.74 -1.35 -6.08
C GLN A 48 23.71 -0.46 -6.89
N PRO A 49 23.20 0.39 -7.80
CA PRO A 49 24.03 1.27 -8.62
C PRO A 49 24.87 2.29 -7.84
N ASP A 50 24.50 2.59 -6.59
CA ASP A 50 25.21 3.52 -5.72
C ASP A 50 26.41 2.87 -5.00
N GLY A 51 26.69 1.60 -5.28
CA GLY A 51 27.76 0.81 -4.69
C GLY A 51 27.39 0.13 -3.37
N LYS A 52 26.15 0.28 -2.89
CA LYS A 52 25.64 -0.46 -1.73
C LYS A 52 25.09 -1.83 -2.14
N THR A 53 24.84 -2.68 -1.16
CA THR A 53 24.19 -3.98 -1.35
C THR A 53 22.88 -3.98 -0.56
N PHE A 54 21.75 -4.09 -1.25
CA PHE A 54 20.46 -4.21 -0.59
C PHE A 54 20.35 -5.57 0.12
N GLY A 55 19.67 -5.60 1.27
CA GLY A 55 19.56 -6.81 2.09
C GLY A 55 20.83 -7.13 2.86
N LYS A 56 21.83 -6.24 2.87
CA LYS A 56 23.05 -6.40 3.67
C LYS A 56 23.35 -5.11 4.43
N ILE A 57 23.63 -5.24 5.72
CA ILE A 57 24.12 -4.15 6.57
C ILE A 57 25.52 -4.55 7.08
N PRO A 58 26.58 -4.27 6.30
CA PRO A 58 27.94 -4.76 6.58
C PRO A 58 28.48 -4.31 7.94
N GLU A 59 28.07 -3.14 8.42
CA GLU A 59 28.50 -2.59 9.71
C GLU A 59 28.11 -3.49 10.90
N TYR A 60 27.08 -4.32 10.73
CA TYR A 60 26.54 -5.22 11.75
C TYR A 60 26.57 -6.69 11.35
N ASP A 61 27.22 -7.03 10.22
CA ASP A 61 27.21 -8.38 9.62
C ASP A 61 25.78 -8.97 9.53
N TYR A 62 24.83 -8.14 9.10
CA TYR A 62 23.41 -8.45 9.17
C TYR A 62 22.77 -8.57 7.78
N ALA A 63 21.98 -9.63 7.57
CA ALA A 63 21.25 -9.90 6.34
C ALA A 63 19.77 -10.25 6.64
N PRO A 64 18.84 -9.27 6.61
CA PRO A 64 17.44 -9.47 7.02
C PRO A 64 16.64 -10.50 6.22
N PHE A 65 17.13 -10.87 5.03
CA PHE A 65 16.47 -11.81 4.14
C PHE A 65 17.18 -13.17 4.07
N ASP A 66 18.17 -13.41 4.92
CA ASP A 66 18.76 -14.74 5.11
C ASP A 66 17.89 -15.59 6.04
N LEU A 67 16.89 -16.24 5.46
CA LEU A 67 15.93 -17.06 6.21
C LEU A 67 16.32 -18.55 6.29
N HIS A 68 17.32 -18.97 5.53
CA HIS A 68 17.63 -20.40 5.30
C HIS A 68 19.13 -20.73 5.36
N GLY A 69 20.01 -19.74 5.55
CA GLY A 69 21.46 -19.98 5.67
C GLY A 69 22.11 -20.49 4.40
N TYR A 70 21.59 -20.12 3.23
CA TYR A 70 22.15 -20.54 1.94
C TYR A 70 23.57 -19.99 1.71
N PRO A 71 24.40 -20.68 0.90
CA PRO A 71 25.73 -20.19 0.52
C PRO A 71 25.69 -18.76 -0.03
N ALA A 72 26.57 -17.90 0.47
CA ALA A 72 26.53 -16.48 0.14
C ALA A 72 26.83 -16.17 -1.32
N GLU A 73 27.62 -17.02 -1.96
CA GLU A 73 27.92 -16.97 -3.39
C GLU A 73 26.67 -17.11 -4.27
N TRP A 74 25.60 -17.77 -3.80
CA TRP A 74 24.35 -17.91 -4.54
C TRP A 74 23.67 -16.57 -4.82
N ASP A 75 23.99 -15.51 -4.06
CA ASP A 75 23.51 -14.15 -4.34
C ASP A 75 23.92 -13.68 -5.75
N ALA A 76 25.08 -14.13 -6.26
CA ALA A 76 25.58 -13.80 -7.59
C ALA A 76 24.91 -14.62 -8.71
N ALA A 77 24.19 -15.70 -8.39
CA ALA A 77 23.47 -16.50 -9.35
C ALA A 77 22.15 -15.80 -9.75
N GLU A 78 22.16 -15.15 -10.92
CA GLU A 78 20.96 -14.56 -11.54
C GLU A 78 20.04 -15.61 -12.19
N ALA A 79 20.57 -16.81 -12.43
CA ALA A 79 19.81 -17.96 -12.92
C ALA A 79 20.23 -19.23 -12.18
N GLY A 80 19.38 -20.25 -12.21
CA GLY A 80 19.66 -21.54 -11.60
C GLY A 80 18.67 -22.62 -12.03
N VAL A 81 19.09 -23.88 -11.91
CA VAL A 81 18.24 -25.05 -12.16
C VAL A 81 17.83 -25.62 -10.81
N LEU A 82 16.53 -25.65 -10.57
CA LEU A 82 15.92 -26.38 -9.45
C LEU A 82 15.46 -27.75 -9.95
N HIS A 83 15.68 -28.79 -9.16
CA HIS A 83 15.33 -30.15 -9.51
C HIS A 83 14.65 -30.90 -8.38
N ARG A 84 13.63 -31.69 -8.74
CA ARG A 84 13.00 -32.66 -7.87
C ARG A 84 12.48 -33.87 -8.64
N SER A 85 12.72 -35.06 -8.09
CA SER A 85 12.06 -36.28 -8.53
C SER A 85 10.69 -36.42 -7.86
N PHE A 86 9.69 -36.89 -8.60
CA PHE A 86 8.35 -37.12 -8.07
C PHE A 86 7.68 -38.34 -8.70
N ARG A 87 6.63 -38.85 -8.05
CA ARG A 87 5.74 -39.89 -8.58
C ARG A 87 4.31 -39.36 -8.55
N VAL A 88 3.55 -39.66 -9.59
CA VAL A 88 2.10 -39.38 -9.58
C VAL A 88 1.44 -40.30 -8.54
N PRO A 89 0.78 -39.76 -7.51
CA PRO A 89 0.12 -40.58 -6.49
C PRO A 89 -0.93 -41.52 -7.08
N GLU A 90 -1.06 -42.75 -6.57
CA GLU A 90 -2.04 -43.75 -7.05
C GLU A 90 -3.48 -43.24 -7.04
N ARG A 91 -3.83 -42.37 -6.08
CA ARG A 91 -5.15 -41.73 -6.00
C ARG A 91 -5.49 -40.84 -7.20
N MET A 92 -4.50 -40.45 -8.00
CA MET A 92 -4.66 -39.68 -9.24
C MET A 92 -4.74 -40.58 -10.48
N ALA A 93 -4.95 -41.89 -10.31
CA ALA A 93 -5.03 -42.80 -11.43
C ALA A 93 -6.18 -42.46 -12.40
N GLY A 94 -5.86 -42.39 -13.70
CA GLY A 94 -6.82 -42.09 -14.76
C GLY A 94 -7.27 -40.62 -14.80
N GLN A 95 -6.61 -39.75 -14.02
CA GLN A 95 -6.89 -38.32 -14.00
C GLN A 95 -6.00 -37.56 -14.99
N ARG A 96 -6.48 -36.37 -15.37
CA ARG A 96 -5.62 -35.34 -15.95
C ARG A 96 -4.71 -34.78 -14.86
N ILE A 97 -3.41 -34.73 -15.13
CA ILE A 97 -2.39 -34.29 -14.18
C ILE A 97 -1.91 -32.89 -14.56
N VAL A 98 -2.12 -31.95 -13.64
CA VAL A 98 -1.72 -30.54 -13.80
C VAL A 98 -0.63 -30.22 -12.80
N LEU A 99 0.46 -29.62 -13.28
CA LEU A 99 1.51 -29.06 -12.44
C LEU A 99 1.18 -27.60 -12.15
N ARG A 100 1.12 -27.23 -10.88
CA ARG A 100 0.88 -25.86 -10.41
C ARG A 100 2.09 -25.34 -9.64
N LEU A 101 2.53 -24.13 -9.97
CA LEU A 101 3.54 -23.38 -9.22
C LEU A 101 2.95 -22.01 -8.91
N ASP A 102 2.80 -21.68 -7.62
CA ASP A 102 2.09 -20.47 -7.19
C ASP A 102 2.89 -19.17 -7.39
N GLY A 103 4.22 -19.26 -7.52
CA GLY A 103 5.08 -18.11 -7.72
C GLY A 103 6.52 -18.51 -8.05
N ILE A 104 7.03 -18.03 -9.19
CA ILE A 104 8.37 -18.35 -9.71
C ILE A 104 9.05 -17.08 -10.17
N MET A 105 10.12 -16.66 -9.48
CA MET A 105 10.87 -15.46 -9.85
C MET A 105 12.09 -15.78 -10.72
N GLN A 106 12.32 -15.14 -11.87
CA GLN A 106 11.48 -14.13 -12.56
C GLN A 106 10.84 -14.68 -13.84
N LYS A 107 11.65 -15.26 -14.72
CA LYS A 107 11.23 -16.00 -15.91
C LYS A 107 11.68 -17.45 -15.75
N ALA A 108 10.82 -18.40 -16.10
CA ALA A 108 11.09 -19.81 -15.88
C ALA A 108 10.80 -20.66 -17.12
N VAL A 109 11.57 -21.75 -17.27
CA VAL A 109 11.28 -22.82 -18.23
C VAL A 109 11.18 -24.14 -17.49
N ILE A 110 10.09 -24.87 -17.73
CA ILE A 110 9.71 -26.05 -16.97
C ILE A 110 9.95 -27.28 -17.84
N TYR A 111 10.63 -28.29 -17.30
CA TYR A 111 10.90 -29.54 -17.99
C TYR A 111 10.43 -30.75 -17.16
N ILE A 112 9.81 -31.71 -17.84
CA ILE A 112 9.47 -33.04 -17.30
C ILE A 112 10.24 -34.08 -18.10
N ASP A 113 11.07 -34.87 -17.43
CA ASP A 113 11.94 -35.89 -18.05
C ASP A 113 12.77 -35.33 -19.23
N GLY A 114 13.26 -34.10 -19.08
CA GLY A 114 14.06 -33.39 -20.09
C GLY A 114 13.26 -32.80 -21.27
N ARG A 115 11.93 -32.99 -21.31
CA ARG A 115 11.05 -32.38 -22.33
C ARG A 115 10.47 -31.08 -21.80
N GLU A 116 10.47 -30.02 -22.61
CA GLU A 116 9.88 -28.73 -22.23
C GLU A 116 8.36 -28.85 -22.10
N ALA A 117 7.83 -28.42 -20.95
CA ALA A 117 6.40 -28.38 -20.65
C ALA A 117 5.80 -26.97 -20.86
N GLY A 118 6.61 -25.92 -20.67
CA GLY A 118 6.20 -24.54 -20.91
C GLY A 118 7.23 -23.49 -20.47
N VAL A 119 7.01 -22.26 -20.95
CA VAL A 119 7.76 -21.05 -20.58
C VAL A 119 6.83 -20.13 -19.81
N TRP A 120 7.34 -19.53 -18.74
CA TRP A 120 6.57 -18.65 -17.87
C TRP A 120 7.22 -17.27 -17.74
N GLU A 121 6.44 -16.24 -18.10
CA GLU A 121 6.84 -14.83 -18.09
C GLU A 121 6.03 -14.03 -17.06
N ASP A 122 5.91 -14.55 -15.85
CA ASP A 122 5.31 -13.84 -14.71
C ASP A 122 6.00 -14.26 -13.41
N GLY A 123 6.27 -13.31 -12.52
CA GLY A 123 6.94 -13.57 -11.25
C GLY A 123 5.99 -13.90 -10.09
N TYR A 124 4.72 -13.49 -10.20
CA TYR A 124 3.83 -13.30 -9.06
C TYR A 124 2.58 -14.18 -9.10
N LEU A 125 2.09 -14.47 -10.31
CA LEU A 125 0.84 -15.19 -10.51
C LEU A 125 1.11 -16.69 -10.76
N PRO A 126 0.14 -17.57 -10.42
CA PRO A 126 0.33 -19.00 -10.50
C PRO A 126 0.42 -19.49 -11.95
N LEU A 127 1.40 -20.36 -12.21
CA LEU A 127 1.50 -21.13 -13.45
C LEU A 127 0.76 -22.46 -13.28
N ARG A 128 -0.05 -22.84 -14.27
CA ARG A 128 -0.61 -24.19 -14.40
C ARG A 128 -0.32 -24.78 -15.77
N LEU A 129 0.23 -25.99 -15.79
CA LEU A 129 0.55 -26.74 -17.00
C LEU A 129 -0.10 -28.13 -16.95
N ASP A 130 -0.80 -28.52 -18.01
CA ASP A 130 -1.23 -29.91 -18.20
C ASP A 130 0.00 -30.73 -18.59
N ILE A 131 0.39 -31.67 -17.74
CA ILE A 131 1.54 -32.55 -17.95
C ILE A 131 1.12 -34.01 -18.16
N THR A 132 -0.18 -34.27 -18.38
CA THR A 132 -0.75 -35.64 -18.45
C THR A 132 -0.04 -36.51 -19.48
N SER A 133 0.29 -35.96 -20.64
CA SER A 133 0.99 -36.68 -21.73
C SER A 133 2.51 -36.85 -21.50
N MET A 134 3.04 -36.29 -20.42
CA MET A 134 4.46 -36.30 -20.07
C MET A 134 4.78 -37.21 -18.88
N VAL A 135 3.75 -37.71 -18.17
CA VAL A 135 3.91 -38.53 -16.97
C VAL A 135 3.18 -39.86 -17.09
N GLU A 136 3.68 -40.85 -16.36
CA GLU A 136 3.17 -42.22 -16.30
C GLU A 136 3.00 -42.61 -14.82
N GLN A 137 1.89 -43.28 -14.49
CA GLN A 137 1.65 -43.72 -13.12
C GLN A 137 2.67 -44.77 -12.66
N GLY A 138 3.03 -44.73 -11.37
CA GLY A 138 3.97 -45.67 -10.75
C GLY A 138 5.44 -45.46 -11.14
N ARG A 139 5.71 -44.68 -12.19
CA ARG A 139 7.05 -44.26 -12.60
C ARG A 139 7.49 -43.01 -11.85
N GLU A 140 8.79 -42.91 -11.65
CA GLU A 140 9.44 -41.72 -11.14
C GLU A 140 9.83 -40.78 -12.28
N HIS A 141 9.47 -39.51 -12.15
CA HIS A 141 9.68 -38.45 -13.12
C HIS A 141 10.59 -37.37 -12.56
N GLN A 142 11.33 -36.71 -13.45
CA GLN A 142 12.26 -35.64 -13.10
C GLN A 142 11.66 -34.29 -13.49
N LEU A 143 11.37 -33.45 -12.50
CA LEU A 143 10.95 -32.07 -12.69
C LEU A 143 12.18 -31.16 -12.60
N HIS A 144 12.45 -30.41 -13.67
CA HIS A 144 13.45 -29.33 -13.66
C HIS A 144 12.76 -28.00 -13.91
N VAL A 145 13.17 -26.98 -13.16
CA VAL A 145 12.73 -25.60 -13.35
C VAL A 145 13.97 -24.73 -13.52
N VAL A 146 14.15 -24.21 -14.73
CA VAL A 146 15.23 -23.26 -15.04
C VAL A 146 14.71 -21.86 -14.75
N CYS A 147 15.11 -21.30 -13.61
CA CYS A 147 14.73 -19.97 -13.17
C CYS A 147 15.80 -18.95 -13.58
N SER A 148 15.37 -17.78 -14.03
CA SER A 148 16.27 -16.80 -14.67
C SER A 148 15.71 -15.38 -14.62
N SER A 149 16.54 -14.38 -14.95
CA SER A 149 16.14 -12.98 -15.01
C SER A 149 15.37 -12.65 -16.29
N PHE A 150 14.56 -11.60 -16.26
CA PHE A 150 13.79 -11.13 -17.42
C PHE A 150 14.67 -10.75 -18.63
N ASP A 151 14.04 -10.74 -19.81
CA ASP A 151 14.70 -10.32 -21.05
C ASP A 151 15.06 -8.83 -20.99
N THR A 152 16.24 -8.50 -21.51
CA THR A 152 16.89 -7.20 -21.40
C THR A 152 17.22 -6.65 -22.79
N VAL A 153 16.93 -5.37 -22.99
CA VAL A 153 17.20 -4.61 -24.20
C VAL A 153 18.31 -3.60 -23.92
N LEU A 154 19.40 -3.66 -24.69
CA LEU A 154 20.47 -2.67 -24.65
C LEU A 154 20.11 -1.47 -25.55
N LEU A 155 19.96 -0.30 -24.94
CA LEU A 155 19.67 0.93 -25.66
C LEU A 155 20.95 1.55 -26.26
N PRO A 156 20.84 2.39 -27.31
CA PRO A 156 21.99 3.05 -27.94
C PRO A 156 22.83 3.91 -27.01
N ASN A 157 22.25 4.38 -25.90
CA ASN A 157 22.95 5.16 -24.87
C ASN A 157 23.73 4.28 -23.86
N GLY A 158 23.76 2.96 -24.06
CA GLY A 158 24.43 1.99 -23.18
C GLY A 158 23.62 1.55 -21.97
N THR A 159 22.39 2.04 -21.79
CA THR A 159 21.51 1.63 -20.68
C THR A 159 20.79 0.33 -21.04
N SER A 160 20.71 -0.59 -20.09
CA SER A 160 19.94 -1.83 -20.22
C SER A 160 18.57 -1.68 -19.54
N LYS A 161 17.51 -2.12 -20.22
CA LYS A 161 16.13 -2.10 -19.73
C LYS A 161 15.49 -3.47 -19.87
N ILE A 162 14.61 -3.85 -18.96
CA ILE A 162 13.92 -5.14 -19.03
C ILE A 162 12.56 -5.04 -19.74
N THR A 163 12.01 -6.19 -20.10
CA THR A 163 10.65 -6.33 -20.69
C THR A 163 9.69 -7.13 -19.81
N GLY A 164 10.10 -7.50 -18.59
CA GLY A 164 9.25 -8.16 -17.60
C GLY A 164 8.70 -7.20 -16.54
N LEU A 165 7.75 -7.70 -15.75
CA LEU A 165 7.07 -6.95 -14.69
C LEU A 165 7.79 -7.20 -13.36
N MET A 166 8.39 -6.15 -12.81
CA MET A 166 9.14 -6.27 -11.58
C MET A 166 8.30 -6.10 -10.32
N GLY A 167 7.14 -5.44 -10.37
CA GLY A 167 6.53 -4.94 -9.13
C GLY A 167 7.54 -4.10 -8.32
N SER A 168 7.43 -4.13 -7.00
CA SER A 168 8.36 -3.44 -6.09
C SER A 168 9.79 -4.00 -6.08
N TRP A 169 10.54 -3.68 -5.03
CA TRP A 169 11.91 -4.17 -4.83
C TRP A 169 11.97 -5.69 -4.59
N TYR A 170 10.87 -6.34 -4.19
CA TYR A 170 10.84 -7.78 -3.88
C TYR A 170 11.34 -8.66 -5.05
N CYS A 171 10.98 -8.34 -6.29
CA CYS A 171 11.45 -9.08 -7.47
C CYS A 171 12.98 -8.98 -7.70
N ARG A 172 13.67 -7.99 -7.13
CA ARG A 172 15.14 -7.88 -7.24
C ARG A 172 15.86 -8.85 -6.30
N ILE A 173 15.28 -9.07 -5.13
CA ILE A 173 15.83 -9.97 -4.12
C ILE A 173 15.34 -11.40 -4.29
N SER A 174 14.09 -11.59 -4.71
CA SER A 174 13.50 -12.92 -4.86
C SER A 174 14.00 -13.62 -6.12
N ARG A 175 14.40 -14.89 -5.97
CA ARG A 175 14.85 -15.76 -7.05
C ARG A 175 14.42 -17.20 -6.80
N GLY A 176 13.83 -17.84 -7.82
CA GLY A 176 13.38 -19.21 -7.73
C GLY A 176 11.91 -19.36 -7.37
N ILE A 177 11.55 -20.55 -6.91
CA ILE A 177 10.16 -20.92 -6.59
C ILE A 177 9.84 -20.43 -5.18
N TRP A 178 9.19 -19.27 -5.08
CA TRP A 178 8.97 -18.55 -3.83
C TRP A 178 7.59 -18.76 -3.21
N GLN A 179 6.69 -19.47 -3.91
CA GLN A 179 5.43 -19.99 -3.38
C GLN A 179 5.28 -21.49 -3.72
N ASP A 180 4.25 -22.13 -3.17
CA ASP A 180 4.08 -23.58 -3.18
C ASP A 180 4.01 -24.22 -4.58
N VAL A 181 4.34 -25.51 -4.63
CA VAL A 181 4.25 -26.35 -5.83
C VAL A 181 3.33 -27.53 -5.58
N TYR A 182 2.43 -27.80 -6.53
CA TYR A 182 1.46 -28.89 -6.43
C TYR A 182 1.36 -29.71 -7.71
N LEU A 183 1.03 -31.00 -7.55
CA LEU A 183 0.31 -31.77 -8.55
C LEU A 183 -1.18 -31.71 -8.24
N GLU A 184 -1.97 -31.34 -9.24
CA GLU A 184 -3.43 -31.32 -9.19
C GLU A 184 -3.97 -32.41 -10.13
N GLY A 185 -4.80 -33.32 -9.59
CA GLY A 185 -5.48 -34.35 -10.34
C GLY A 185 -6.92 -33.95 -10.64
N TYR A 186 -7.27 -33.85 -11.92
CA TYR A 186 -8.60 -33.47 -12.41
C TYR A 186 -9.28 -34.63 -13.13
N PRO A 187 -10.62 -34.70 -13.12
CA PRO A 187 -11.35 -35.47 -14.13
C PRO A 187 -10.93 -35.07 -15.57
N LEU A 188 -11.12 -35.97 -16.53
CA LEU A 188 -10.72 -35.74 -17.94
C LEU A 188 -11.48 -34.58 -18.60
N LEU A 189 -12.68 -34.28 -18.08
CA LEU A 189 -13.47 -33.09 -18.33
C LEU A 189 -13.86 -32.50 -16.97
N ALA A 190 -13.47 -31.25 -16.71
CA ALA A 190 -13.60 -30.63 -15.39
C ALA A 190 -14.04 -29.17 -15.50
N LEU A 191 -14.57 -28.61 -14.41
CA LEU A 191 -14.80 -27.17 -14.27
C LEU A 191 -13.45 -26.46 -14.15
N GLU A 192 -13.12 -25.57 -15.08
CA GLU A 192 -11.82 -24.90 -15.14
C GLU A 192 -11.87 -23.43 -14.75
N ASP A 193 -13.03 -22.78 -14.93
CA ASP A 193 -13.25 -21.40 -14.53
C ASP A 193 -14.64 -21.21 -13.96
N VAL A 194 -14.75 -20.42 -12.90
CA VAL A 194 -16.02 -19.99 -12.31
C VAL A 194 -15.93 -18.50 -12.02
N THR A 195 -16.93 -17.75 -12.50
CA THR A 195 -17.07 -16.32 -12.23
C THR A 195 -18.39 -16.08 -11.52
N ILE A 196 -18.33 -15.49 -10.33
CA ILE A 196 -19.49 -15.13 -9.52
C ILE A 196 -19.63 -13.61 -9.48
N ARG A 197 -20.83 -13.09 -9.76
CA ARG A 197 -21.14 -11.66 -9.70
C ARG A 197 -22.45 -11.46 -8.94
N THR A 198 -22.49 -10.44 -8.11
CA THR A 198 -23.68 -10.12 -7.30
C THR A 198 -24.08 -8.66 -7.52
N SER A 199 -25.37 -8.40 -7.64
CA SER A 199 -25.94 -7.05 -7.60
C SER A 199 -26.92 -6.94 -6.44
N VAL A 200 -26.65 -5.99 -5.55
CA VAL A 200 -27.53 -5.63 -4.44
C VAL A 200 -28.70 -4.80 -4.93
N ARG A 201 -28.47 -3.90 -5.89
CA ARG A 201 -29.53 -3.05 -6.45
C ARG A 201 -30.58 -3.86 -7.23
N GLU A 202 -30.16 -4.94 -7.88
CA GLU A 202 -31.06 -5.80 -8.66
C GLU A 202 -31.52 -7.05 -7.91
N GLY A 203 -30.96 -7.34 -6.72
CA GLY A 203 -31.28 -8.58 -6.00
C GLY A 203 -30.87 -9.83 -6.78
N ARG A 204 -29.73 -9.79 -7.48
CA ARG A 204 -29.33 -10.84 -8.46
C ARG A 204 -27.97 -11.47 -8.17
N LEU A 205 -27.88 -12.77 -8.43
CA LEU A 205 -26.66 -13.58 -8.52
C LEU A 205 -26.47 -14.04 -9.97
N GLU A 206 -25.31 -13.77 -10.54
CA GLU A 206 -24.88 -14.33 -11.81
C GLU A 206 -23.70 -15.27 -11.58
N VAL A 207 -23.75 -16.47 -12.16
CA VAL A 207 -22.65 -17.43 -12.14
C VAL A 207 -22.37 -17.90 -13.55
N GLN A 208 -21.12 -17.81 -13.98
CA GLN A 208 -20.63 -18.40 -15.23
C GLN A 208 -19.64 -19.49 -14.90
N ALA A 209 -19.85 -20.68 -15.46
CA ALA A 209 -19.00 -21.84 -15.26
C ALA A 209 -18.45 -22.30 -16.62
N GLY A 210 -17.13 -22.33 -16.75
CA GLY A 210 -16.41 -22.93 -17.87
C GLY A 210 -15.96 -24.34 -17.51
N ALA A 211 -16.22 -25.31 -18.38
CA ALA A 211 -15.70 -26.65 -18.27
C ALA A 211 -14.83 -26.98 -19.48
N ALA A 212 -13.67 -27.60 -19.26
CA ALA A 212 -12.79 -28.01 -20.33
C ALA A 212 -12.08 -29.32 -20.00
N GLY A 213 -11.65 -30.00 -21.06
CA GLY A 213 -11.16 -31.36 -20.96
C GLY A 213 -10.50 -31.88 -22.23
N ILE A 214 -9.75 -32.97 -22.08
CA ILE A 214 -9.07 -33.65 -23.21
C ILE A 214 -10.01 -34.62 -23.95
N GLU A 215 -11.13 -34.97 -23.34
CA GLU A 215 -12.21 -35.74 -23.96
C GLU A 215 -13.45 -34.87 -24.16
N ALA A 216 -14.19 -35.13 -25.24
CA ALA A 216 -15.52 -34.54 -25.45
C ALA A 216 -16.58 -35.33 -24.67
N ALA A 217 -17.72 -34.69 -24.39
CA ALA A 217 -18.87 -35.38 -23.83
C ALA A 217 -19.24 -36.62 -24.66
N SER A 218 -19.51 -37.73 -24.00
CA SER A 218 -19.95 -38.94 -24.70
C SER A 218 -21.43 -38.82 -25.04
N ALA A 219 -21.76 -38.92 -26.34
CA ALA A 219 -23.15 -38.94 -26.81
C ALA A 219 -23.99 -40.08 -26.18
N ASP A 220 -23.33 -41.17 -25.78
CA ASP A 220 -23.96 -42.35 -25.17
C ASP A 220 -24.25 -42.18 -23.66
N ARG A 221 -23.64 -41.19 -22.99
CA ARG A 221 -23.76 -40.97 -21.54
C ARG A 221 -24.71 -39.83 -21.16
N GLY A 222 -25.25 -39.11 -22.14
CA GLY A 222 -26.27 -38.07 -21.95
C GLY A 222 -25.74 -36.64 -22.06
N PRO A 223 -26.62 -35.62 -21.97
CA PRO A 223 -26.22 -34.23 -22.08
C PRO A 223 -25.40 -33.78 -20.86
N LEU A 224 -24.45 -32.86 -21.07
CA LEU A 224 -23.74 -32.21 -19.99
C LEU A 224 -24.61 -31.14 -19.32
N LYS A 225 -24.57 -31.07 -17.99
CA LYS A 225 -25.23 -30.05 -17.18
C LYS A 225 -24.31 -29.58 -16.08
N VAL A 226 -24.51 -28.37 -15.59
CA VAL A 226 -23.94 -27.90 -14.33
C VAL A 226 -25.08 -27.70 -13.35
N ARG A 227 -24.94 -28.27 -12.15
CA ARG A 227 -25.81 -27.98 -10.99
C ARG A 227 -25.07 -26.99 -10.09
N LEU A 228 -25.73 -25.89 -9.77
CA LEU A 228 -25.26 -24.87 -8.84
C LEU A 228 -26.09 -24.97 -7.55
N SER A 229 -25.42 -24.98 -6.39
CA SER A 229 -26.04 -24.89 -5.07
C SER A 229 -25.28 -23.90 -4.19
N ILE A 230 -25.97 -22.92 -3.62
CA ILE A 230 -25.37 -21.89 -2.75
C ILE A 230 -25.70 -22.23 -1.30
N TRP A 231 -24.68 -22.24 -0.43
CA TRP A 231 -24.80 -22.59 0.98
C TRP A 231 -24.30 -21.44 1.87
N GLU A 232 -24.94 -21.23 3.01
CA GLU A 232 -24.44 -20.28 4.00
C GLU A 232 -23.19 -20.84 4.69
N LYS A 233 -22.10 -20.08 4.66
CA LYS A 233 -20.86 -20.40 5.39
C LYS A 233 -20.79 -19.69 6.73
N GLY A 234 -21.24 -18.43 6.80
CA GLY A 234 -21.30 -17.66 8.04
C GLY A 234 -20.27 -16.54 8.13
N VAL A 235 -20.10 -15.99 9.34
CA VAL A 235 -19.01 -15.06 9.71
C VAL A 235 -17.99 -15.81 10.55
N LEU A 236 -16.70 -15.65 10.26
CA LEU A 236 -15.61 -16.20 11.08
C LEU A 236 -15.63 -15.53 12.47
N ARG A 237 -15.65 -16.33 13.53
CA ARG A 237 -15.55 -15.85 14.91
C ARG A 237 -14.42 -16.54 15.63
N ARG A 238 -13.76 -15.80 16.53
CA ARG A 238 -12.78 -16.33 17.46
C ARG A 238 -13.49 -16.73 18.76
N GLY A 239 -13.42 -18.00 19.12
CA GLY A 239 -13.97 -18.54 20.37
C GLY A 239 -13.16 -18.13 21.60
N GLU A 240 -13.69 -18.44 22.80
CA GLU A 240 -13.07 -18.10 24.09
C GLU A 240 -11.68 -18.76 24.28
N GLU A 241 -11.46 -19.94 23.70
CA GLU A 241 -10.16 -20.65 23.70
C GLU A 241 -9.23 -20.22 22.55
N GLY A 242 -9.60 -19.20 21.78
CA GLY A 242 -8.82 -18.69 20.65
C GLY A 242 -9.01 -19.44 19.33
N ALA A 243 -9.72 -20.58 19.33
CA ALA A 243 -10.06 -21.33 18.12
C ALA A 243 -11.02 -20.55 17.22
N GLU A 244 -10.74 -20.51 15.91
CA GLU A 244 -11.57 -19.82 14.93
C GLU A 244 -12.58 -20.79 14.32
N SER A 245 -13.85 -20.37 14.27
CA SER A 245 -14.94 -21.15 13.66
C SER A 245 -16.00 -20.23 13.09
N PHE A 246 -16.70 -20.70 12.05
CA PHE A 246 -17.80 -19.94 11.47
C PHE A 246 -19.05 -20.02 12.37
N SER A 247 -19.73 -18.88 12.49
CA SER A 247 -20.75 -18.61 13.51
C SER A 247 -22.11 -19.28 13.34
N ASP A 248 -22.45 -19.74 12.14
CA ASP A 248 -23.74 -20.35 11.84
C ASP A 248 -23.52 -21.76 11.30
N ALA A 249 -24.16 -22.75 11.91
CA ALA A 249 -24.28 -24.09 11.33
C ALA A 249 -25.08 -23.96 10.04
N ALA A 250 -24.50 -24.43 8.92
CA ALA A 250 -25.08 -24.43 7.58
C ALA A 250 -26.61 -24.58 7.60
N SER A 251 -27.31 -23.75 6.84
CA SER A 251 -28.75 -23.90 6.56
C SER A 251 -29.07 -25.37 6.25
N ALA A 252 -30.26 -25.86 6.64
CA ALA A 252 -30.65 -27.27 6.46
C ALA A 252 -30.65 -27.77 4.99
N GLY A 253 -30.50 -26.85 4.03
CA GLY A 253 -30.31 -27.08 2.60
C GLY A 253 -29.73 -25.82 1.93
N PRO A 254 -29.48 -25.85 0.61
CA PRO A 254 -28.96 -24.69 -0.11
C PRO A 254 -29.98 -23.53 -0.14
N VAL A 255 -29.50 -22.30 -0.04
CA VAL A 255 -30.35 -21.08 -0.09
C VAL A 255 -30.75 -20.72 -1.53
N LEU A 256 -29.96 -21.12 -2.51
CA LEU A 256 -30.26 -21.01 -3.95
C LEU A 256 -29.77 -22.29 -4.64
N SER A 257 -30.53 -22.78 -5.61
CA SER A 257 -30.12 -23.94 -6.41
C SER A 257 -30.68 -23.85 -7.82
N ALA A 258 -29.89 -24.25 -8.81
CA ALA A 258 -30.32 -24.31 -10.20
C ALA A 258 -29.51 -25.36 -10.98
N GLU A 259 -30.07 -25.80 -12.11
CA GLU A 259 -29.37 -26.63 -13.09
C GLU A 259 -29.44 -25.96 -14.45
N CYS A 260 -28.34 -25.98 -15.20
CA CYS A 260 -28.24 -25.41 -16.54
C CYS A 260 -27.48 -26.39 -17.46
N PRO A 261 -27.94 -26.62 -18.71
CA PRO A 261 -27.14 -27.34 -19.69
C PRO A 261 -25.78 -26.68 -19.91
N ALA A 262 -24.72 -27.49 -20.08
CA ALA A 262 -23.42 -26.99 -20.48
C ALA A 262 -23.28 -27.07 -21.99
N GLU A 263 -23.21 -25.92 -22.67
CA GLU A 263 -23.17 -25.83 -24.12
C GLU A 263 -21.74 -25.64 -24.63
N PRO A 264 -21.38 -26.14 -25.83
CA PRO A 264 -20.05 -25.91 -26.40
C PRO A 264 -19.72 -24.42 -26.50
N ALA A 265 -18.57 -24.02 -25.96
CA ALA A 265 -18.12 -22.65 -25.99
C ALA A 265 -17.66 -22.23 -27.40
N ALA A 266 -17.93 -20.99 -27.79
CA ALA A 266 -17.38 -20.41 -29.01
C ALA A 266 -15.84 -20.39 -28.94
N ALA A 267 -15.16 -20.60 -30.08
CA ALA A 267 -13.70 -20.72 -30.14
C ALA A 267 -12.95 -19.55 -29.46
N ALA A 268 -13.43 -18.31 -29.59
CA ALA A 268 -12.83 -17.13 -28.97
C ALA A 268 -13.00 -17.06 -27.44
N ALA A 269 -14.07 -17.65 -26.89
CA ALA A 269 -14.29 -17.75 -25.45
C ALA A 269 -13.55 -18.96 -24.86
N ALA A 270 -13.41 -20.04 -25.64
CA ALA A 270 -12.81 -21.30 -25.22
C ALA A 270 -11.36 -21.14 -24.73
N GLU A 271 -10.58 -20.23 -25.30
CA GLU A 271 -9.21 -19.94 -24.84
C GLU A 271 -9.19 -19.35 -23.42
N LYS A 272 -10.14 -18.48 -23.08
CA LYS A 272 -10.19 -17.78 -21.79
C LYS A 272 -10.73 -18.63 -20.65
N LEU A 273 -11.43 -19.72 -20.96
CA LEU A 273 -12.00 -20.64 -19.99
C LEU A 273 -11.04 -21.77 -19.60
N ARG A 274 -9.85 -21.83 -20.21
CA ARG A 274 -8.86 -22.88 -19.93
C ARG A 274 -7.98 -22.51 -18.75
N LEU A 275 -7.78 -23.47 -17.86
CA LEU A 275 -6.96 -23.36 -16.65
C LEU A 275 -5.45 -23.40 -16.95
N CYS A 276 -5.04 -24.21 -17.92
CA CYS A 276 -3.63 -24.48 -18.19
C CYS A 276 -3.09 -23.68 -19.39
N GLU A 277 -1.91 -23.08 -19.23
CA GLU A 277 -1.29 -22.18 -20.22
C GLU A 277 -0.82 -22.91 -21.50
N ASN A 278 -0.56 -24.22 -21.39
CA ASN A 278 -0.16 -25.08 -22.50
C ASN A 278 -1.32 -25.90 -23.10
N ALA A 279 -2.56 -25.75 -22.60
CA ALA A 279 -3.71 -26.45 -23.13
C ALA A 279 -4.26 -25.71 -24.38
N ARG A 280 -4.22 -26.37 -25.54
CA ARG A 280 -4.67 -25.80 -26.82
C ARG A 280 -5.83 -26.56 -27.47
N ASP A 281 -5.93 -27.86 -27.18
CA ASP A 281 -6.91 -28.76 -27.79
C ASP A 281 -7.94 -29.27 -26.76
N GLY A 282 -8.95 -29.99 -27.24
CA GLY A 282 -10.00 -30.59 -26.40
C GLY A 282 -11.29 -29.76 -26.35
N ALA A 283 -12.33 -30.34 -25.76
CA ALA A 283 -13.65 -29.75 -25.72
C ALA A 283 -13.76 -28.68 -24.62
N VAL A 284 -14.52 -27.62 -24.90
CA VAL A 284 -14.82 -26.55 -23.94
C VAL A 284 -16.32 -26.30 -23.95
N TYR A 285 -16.89 -26.19 -22.76
CA TYR A 285 -18.31 -25.94 -22.52
C TYR A 285 -18.49 -24.78 -21.56
N SER A 286 -19.65 -24.15 -21.60
CA SER A 286 -20.03 -23.08 -20.69
C SER A 286 -21.48 -23.26 -20.21
N ALA A 287 -21.72 -22.96 -18.95
CA ALA A 287 -23.05 -22.86 -18.36
C ALA A 287 -23.18 -21.50 -17.64
N SER A 288 -24.35 -20.87 -17.77
CA SER A 288 -24.64 -19.56 -17.18
C SER A 288 -25.91 -19.62 -16.35
N PHE A 289 -25.87 -18.99 -15.18
CA PHE A 289 -26.97 -18.88 -14.24
C PHE A 289 -27.27 -17.42 -13.96
N GLN A 290 -28.56 -17.08 -13.87
CA GLN A 290 -29.06 -15.83 -13.33
C GLN A 290 -30.15 -16.18 -12.33
N LEU A 291 -29.91 -15.91 -11.05
CA LEU A 291 -30.80 -16.25 -9.95
C LEU A 291 -31.12 -14.98 -9.17
N ASP A 292 -32.41 -14.76 -8.89
CA ASP A 292 -32.84 -13.68 -8.02
C ASP A 292 -32.82 -14.14 -6.55
N TRP A 293 -32.63 -13.20 -5.63
CA TRP A 293 -32.68 -13.42 -4.18
C TRP A 293 -33.46 -12.30 -3.49
N ASP A 294 -34.23 -12.66 -2.46
CA ASP A 294 -35.09 -11.69 -1.75
C ASP A 294 -34.46 -11.12 -0.47
N SER A 295 -33.54 -11.86 0.15
CA SER A 295 -33.04 -11.54 1.50
C SER A 295 -31.63 -12.08 1.78
N ALA A 296 -30.70 -11.94 0.83
CA ALA A 296 -29.31 -12.35 1.06
C ALA A 296 -28.68 -11.53 2.20
N ARG A 297 -27.86 -12.18 3.03
CA ARG A 297 -27.04 -11.49 4.04
C ARG A 297 -25.82 -10.92 3.33
N LEU A 298 -25.67 -9.60 3.38
CA LEU A 298 -24.64 -8.91 2.61
C LEU A 298 -23.28 -8.99 3.29
N TRP A 299 -22.23 -9.11 2.48
CA TRP A 299 -20.86 -8.97 2.93
C TRP A 299 -20.51 -7.49 3.09
N SER A 300 -19.84 -7.17 4.19
CA SER A 300 -19.28 -5.84 4.51
C SER A 300 -18.16 -6.00 5.55
N PRO A 301 -17.31 -4.97 5.77
CA PRO A 301 -16.29 -5.03 6.83
C PRO A 301 -16.84 -5.35 8.23
N ASP A 302 -18.01 -4.80 8.59
CA ASP A 302 -18.63 -5.04 9.90
C ASP A 302 -19.37 -6.39 9.97
N GLN A 303 -19.78 -6.93 8.82
CA GLN A 303 -20.46 -8.21 8.70
C GLN A 303 -19.89 -8.99 7.50
N PRO A 304 -18.71 -9.64 7.64
CA PRO A 304 -18.08 -10.38 6.55
C PRO A 304 -18.76 -11.75 6.37
N PHE A 305 -20.04 -11.74 6.01
CA PHE A 305 -20.83 -12.94 5.83
C PHE A 305 -20.49 -13.61 4.50
N LEU A 306 -20.11 -14.89 4.55
CA LEU A 306 -19.72 -15.67 3.38
C LEU A 306 -20.73 -16.77 3.05
N TYR A 307 -20.77 -17.10 1.78
CA TYR A 307 -21.48 -18.23 1.18
C TYR A 307 -20.48 -19.12 0.44
N THR A 308 -20.83 -20.39 0.26
CA THR A 308 -20.09 -21.33 -0.59
C THR A 308 -20.97 -21.71 -1.79
N ALA A 309 -20.48 -21.43 -3.00
CA ALA A 309 -21.06 -21.92 -4.24
C ALA A 309 -20.49 -23.32 -4.55
N VAL A 310 -21.35 -24.33 -4.59
CA VAL A 310 -21.02 -25.70 -4.99
C VAL A 310 -21.50 -25.90 -6.42
N LEU A 311 -20.57 -26.18 -7.33
CA LEU A 311 -20.84 -26.46 -8.74
C LEU A 311 -20.51 -27.92 -9.04
N GLU A 312 -21.50 -28.69 -9.46
CA GLU A 312 -21.34 -30.07 -9.90
C GLU A 312 -21.47 -30.12 -11.42
N LEU A 313 -20.48 -30.67 -12.12
CA LEU A 313 -20.56 -30.98 -13.54
C LEU A 313 -21.11 -32.40 -13.69
N LEU A 314 -22.21 -32.55 -14.42
CA LEU A 314 -22.90 -33.81 -14.63
C LEU A 314 -22.80 -34.26 -16.09
N GLU A 315 -22.54 -35.54 -16.30
CA GLU A 315 -22.75 -36.25 -17.57
C GLU A 315 -23.96 -37.17 -17.39
N GLY A 316 -25.09 -36.81 -17.99
CA GLY A 316 -26.38 -37.40 -17.64
C GLY A 316 -26.77 -37.04 -16.20
N GLU A 317 -26.86 -38.06 -15.33
CA GLU A 317 -27.14 -37.90 -13.89
C GLU A 317 -25.91 -38.16 -13.01
N THR A 318 -24.77 -38.48 -13.61
CA THR A 318 -23.53 -38.78 -12.88
C THR A 318 -22.71 -37.51 -12.69
N VAL A 319 -22.41 -37.15 -11.45
CA VAL A 319 -21.46 -36.07 -11.14
C VAL A 319 -20.04 -36.52 -11.49
N ILE A 320 -19.42 -35.86 -12.47
CA ILE A 320 -18.06 -36.15 -12.93
C ILE A 320 -17.01 -35.24 -12.29
N ASP A 321 -17.40 -34.02 -11.93
CA ASP A 321 -16.55 -33.06 -11.21
C ASP A 321 -17.35 -32.20 -10.23
N CYS A 322 -16.69 -31.71 -9.20
CA CYS A 322 -17.26 -30.82 -8.20
C CYS A 322 -16.24 -29.71 -7.90
N TYR A 323 -16.68 -28.46 -7.96
CA TYR A 323 -15.92 -27.27 -7.64
C TYR A 323 -16.63 -26.46 -6.57
N THR A 324 -15.87 -25.82 -5.68
CA THR A 324 -16.40 -24.99 -4.62
C THR A 324 -15.70 -23.64 -4.61
N GLU A 325 -16.47 -22.56 -4.49
CA GLU A 325 -15.97 -21.19 -4.42
C GLU A 325 -16.65 -20.47 -3.25
N ASP A 326 -15.88 -19.85 -2.38
CA ASP A 326 -16.44 -18.98 -1.34
C ASP A 326 -16.60 -17.56 -1.88
N PHE A 327 -17.70 -16.91 -1.55
CA PHE A 327 -17.99 -15.54 -1.99
C PHE A 327 -18.90 -14.82 -0.97
N GLY A 328 -19.14 -13.52 -1.19
CA GLY A 328 -20.08 -12.72 -0.39
C GLY A 328 -20.98 -11.87 -1.29
N PHE A 329 -22.27 -11.77 -0.94
CA PHE A 329 -23.18 -10.87 -1.65
C PHE A 329 -22.86 -9.43 -1.31
N ARG A 330 -22.33 -8.68 -2.27
CA ARG A 330 -22.07 -7.24 -2.12
C ARG A 330 -21.99 -6.55 -3.47
N GLU A 331 -22.25 -5.26 -3.47
CA GLU A 331 -22.06 -4.42 -4.65
C GLU A 331 -21.31 -3.16 -4.25
N PHE A 332 -20.29 -2.79 -5.03
CA PHE A 332 -19.48 -1.60 -4.82
C PHE A 332 -19.49 -0.74 -6.09
N TRP A 333 -19.80 0.55 -5.96
CA TRP A 333 -19.86 1.48 -7.09
C TRP A 333 -19.54 2.91 -6.64
N SER A 334 -19.62 3.87 -7.56
CA SER A 334 -19.50 5.29 -7.25
C SER A 334 -20.72 6.10 -7.70
N GLU A 335 -21.04 7.14 -6.94
CA GLU A 335 -22.02 8.16 -7.27
C GLU A 335 -21.36 9.53 -7.14
N GLY A 336 -20.92 10.09 -8.28
CA GLY A 336 -20.09 11.29 -8.30
C GLY A 336 -18.80 11.09 -7.50
N PRO A 337 -18.54 11.87 -6.44
CA PRO A 337 -17.32 11.74 -5.64
C PRO A 337 -17.40 10.63 -4.57
N GLN A 338 -18.56 10.01 -4.35
CA GLN A 338 -18.77 9.07 -3.25
C GLN A 338 -18.59 7.62 -3.71
N PHE A 339 -17.94 6.80 -2.90
CA PHE A 339 -18.03 5.35 -3.02
C PHE A 339 -19.25 4.84 -2.27
N MET A 340 -19.87 3.80 -2.82
CA MET A 340 -21.07 3.16 -2.28
C MET A 340 -20.77 1.68 -2.08
N LEU A 341 -21.04 1.17 -0.87
CA LEU A 341 -21.03 -0.26 -0.56
C LEU A 341 -22.45 -0.65 -0.14
N ASN A 342 -23.10 -1.52 -0.92
CA ASN A 342 -24.45 -2.01 -0.62
C ASN A 342 -25.49 -0.88 -0.43
N GLY A 343 -25.30 0.26 -1.11
CA GLY A 343 -26.18 1.43 -1.03
C GLY A 343 -25.83 2.42 0.08
N ILE A 344 -24.74 2.17 0.80
CA ILE A 344 -24.27 3.00 1.91
C ILE A 344 -22.99 3.73 1.49
N PRO A 345 -22.93 5.07 1.60
CA PRO A 345 -21.70 5.82 1.33
C PRO A 345 -20.54 5.37 2.23
N VAL A 346 -19.35 5.20 1.66
CA VAL A 346 -18.15 4.75 2.38
C VAL A 346 -16.92 5.59 2.01
N ASN A 347 -16.16 5.99 3.03
CA ASN A 347 -14.83 6.59 2.86
C ASN A 347 -13.76 5.51 3.10
N LEU A 348 -12.76 5.45 2.23
CA LEU A 348 -11.66 4.50 2.32
C LEU A 348 -10.56 5.05 3.23
N ARG A 349 -10.34 4.38 4.35
CA ARG A 349 -9.30 4.66 5.34
C ARG A 349 -8.27 3.56 5.22
N GLY A 350 -7.15 3.89 4.58
CA GLY A 350 -6.24 2.93 3.99
C GLY A 350 -4.88 2.78 4.67
N ASP A 351 -4.32 1.58 4.53
CA ASP A 351 -2.89 1.30 4.62
C ASP A 351 -2.39 0.71 3.29
N SER A 352 -1.17 1.06 2.88
CA SER A 352 -0.51 0.57 1.66
C SER A 352 0.90 0.13 1.99
N TRP A 353 1.27 -1.12 1.73
CA TRP A 353 2.65 -1.59 2.01
C TRP A 353 3.21 -2.44 0.89
N HIS A 354 4.55 -2.54 0.82
CA HIS A 354 5.29 -3.47 -0.02
C HIS A 354 5.42 -4.85 0.62
N PHE A 355 5.29 -5.91 -0.19
CA PHE A 355 5.50 -7.26 0.28
C PHE A 355 6.98 -7.49 0.59
N GLN A 356 7.31 -7.96 1.79
CA GLN A 356 8.70 -8.12 2.24
C GLN A 356 9.22 -9.56 2.18
N GLY A 357 8.44 -10.50 1.65
CA GLY A 357 8.85 -11.89 1.44
C GLY A 357 8.37 -12.87 2.50
N GLY A 358 9.12 -13.97 2.67
CA GLY A 358 8.64 -15.18 3.35
C GLY A 358 8.09 -14.96 4.76
N LEU A 359 8.68 -14.09 5.57
CA LEU A 359 8.21 -13.86 6.95
C LEU A 359 6.80 -13.24 7.04
N GLN A 360 6.27 -12.72 5.94
CA GLN A 360 4.92 -12.17 5.81
C GLN A 360 3.93 -13.14 5.16
N MET A 361 4.31 -14.40 4.90
CA MET A 361 3.46 -15.39 4.24
C MET A 361 2.70 -16.30 5.21
N THR A 362 2.74 -16.03 6.52
CA THR A 362 1.97 -16.80 7.50
C THR A 362 0.56 -16.22 7.62
N GLU A 363 -0.43 -17.09 7.83
CA GLU A 363 -1.81 -16.64 8.09
C GLU A 363 -1.86 -15.69 9.29
N ASP A 364 -1.09 -15.99 10.35
CA ASP A 364 -1.01 -15.15 11.54
C ASP A 364 -0.53 -13.73 11.20
N TYR A 365 0.51 -13.55 10.38
CA TYR A 365 0.94 -12.21 9.99
C TYR A 365 -0.18 -11.42 9.30
N ILE A 366 -0.86 -12.06 8.35
CA ILE A 366 -1.92 -11.45 7.53
C ILE A 366 -3.10 -11.05 8.41
N ARG A 367 -3.62 -11.98 9.23
CA ARG A 367 -4.71 -11.70 10.18
C ARG A 367 -4.33 -10.61 11.16
N ASN A 368 -3.11 -10.66 11.68
CA ASN A 368 -2.64 -9.68 12.66
C ASN A 368 -2.55 -8.28 12.04
N TRP A 369 -2.06 -8.14 10.81
CA TRP A 369 -2.06 -6.87 10.08
C TRP A 369 -3.49 -6.32 9.93
N TYR A 370 -4.42 -7.12 9.42
CA TYR A 370 -5.80 -6.68 9.23
C TYR A 370 -6.48 -6.31 10.55
N ARG A 371 -6.31 -7.11 11.60
CA ARG A 371 -6.90 -6.84 12.93
C ARG A 371 -6.35 -5.57 13.55
N ILE A 372 -5.04 -5.32 13.44
CA ILE A 372 -4.44 -4.07 13.93
C ILE A 372 -5.03 -2.87 13.18
N CYS A 373 -5.06 -2.92 11.85
CA CYS A 373 -5.67 -1.88 11.02
C CYS A 373 -7.13 -1.64 11.40
N ARG A 374 -7.95 -2.69 11.50
CA ARG A 374 -9.36 -2.57 11.90
C ARG A 374 -9.54 -1.97 13.29
N SER A 375 -8.68 -2.32 14.24
CA SER A 375 -8.78 -1.86 15.63
C SER A 375 -8.70 -0.33 15.79
N ILE A 376 -8.15 0.38 14.80
CA ILE A 376 -8.01 1.83 14.79
C ILE A 376 -8.87 2.53 13.72
N GLY A 377 -9.74 1.78 13.04
CA GLY A 377 -10.66 2.33 12.03
C GLY A 377 -10.19 2.25 10.58
N ILE A 378 -9.01 1.71 10.27
CA ILE A 378 -8.62 1.41 8.88
C ILE A 378 -9.54 0.30 8.35
N ASN A 379 -10.13 0.53 7.19
CA ASN A 379 -11.10 -0.38 6.56
C ASN A 379 -10.69 -0.83 5.15
N SER A 380 -9.57 -0.32 4.61
CA SER A 380 -9.04 -0.73 3.32
C SER A 380 -7.54 -0.99 3.36
N ILE A 381 -7.05 -1.97 2.59
CA ILE A 381 -5.63 -2.23 2.37
C ILE A 381 -5.36 -2.20 0.86
N ARG A 382 -4.31 -1.49 0.45
CA ARG A 382 -3.76 -1.59 -0.91
C ARG A 382 -2.58 -2.57 -0.89
N LEU A 383 -2.71 -3.64 -1.67
CA LEU A 383 -1.67 -4.66 -1.83
C LEU A 383 -0.59 -4.15 -2.78
N HIS A 384 0.25 -3.25 -2.28
CA HIS A 384 1.19 -2.49 -3.11
C HIS A 384 2.54 -3.22 -3.27
N ALA A 385 3.24 -3.22 -4.40
CA ALA A 385 2.85 -2.79 -5.75
C ALA A 385 2.92 -3.98 -6.72
N GLU A 386 2.34 -5.09 -6.28
CA GLU A 386 2.42 -6.40 -6.92
C GLU A 386 1.31 -7.33 -6.40
N PRO A 387 0.99 -8.42 -7.11
CA PRO A 387 0.08 -9.43 -6.58
C PRO A 387 0.69 -10.12 -5.35
N TYR A 388 -0.10 -10.19 -4.27
CA TYR A 388 0.25 -10.91 -3.05
C TYR A 388 -0.15 -12.39 -3.14
N PRO A 389 0.35 -13.26 -2.24
CA PRO A 389 -0.15 -14.63 -2.09
C PRO A 389 -1.67 -14.65 -1.85
N ALA A 390 -2.36 -15.67 -2.37
CA ALA A 390 -3.82 -15.76 -2.37
C ALA A 390 -4.46 -15.72 -0.97
N ASP A 391 -3.72 -16.14 0.07
CA ASP A 391 -4.18 -16.08 1.46
C ASP A 391 -4.47 -14.66 1.95
N TYR A 392 -3.83 -13.63 1.38
CA TYR A 392 -4.16 -12.24 1.72
C TYR A 392 -5.63 -11.92 1.38
N LEU A 393 -6.11 -12.35 0.22
CA LEU A 393 -7.49 -12.07 -0.22
C LEU A 393 -8.50 -12.94 0.52
N ARG A 394 -8.21 -14.25 0.68
CA ARG A 394 -9.07 -15.14 1.46
C ARG A 394 -9.24 -14.66 2.90
N ILE A 395 -8.15 -14.28 3.56
CA ILE A 395 -8.20 -13.77 4.93
C ILE A 395 -8.88 -12.39 4.97
N ALA A 396 -8.75 -11.55 3.94
CA ALA A 396 -9.48 -10.28 3.85
C ALA A 396 -11.01 -10.49 3.75
N ASP A 397 -11.44 -11.50 3.00
CA ASP A 397 -12.85 -11.89 2.93
C ASP A 397 -13.41 -12.33 4.29
N GLU A 398 -12.62 -13.10 5.04
CA GLU A 398 -12.98 -13.64 6.35
C GLU A 398 -12.95 -12.57 7.47
N GLU A 399 -11.91 -11.73 7.50
CA GLU A 399 -11.69 -10.68 8.50
C GLU A 399 -12.48 -9.40 8.19
N GLY A 400 -13.11 -9.28 7.02
CA GLY A 400 -13.85 -8.08 6.62
C GLY A 400 -12.93 -6.88 6.36
N MET A 401 -11.99 -7.03 5.44
CA MET A 401 -11.11 -5.95 4.98
C MET A 401 -11.38 -5.63 3.51
N LEU A 402 -11.47 -4.34 3.14
CA LEU A 402 -11.60 -3.94 1.73
C LEU A 402 -10.22 -3.94 1.08
N ILE A 403 -10.10 -4.49 -0.13
CA ILE A 403 -8.82 -4.62 -0.83
C ILE A 403 -8.81 -3.80 -2.12
N VAL A 404 -7.75 -3.02 -2.28
CA VAL A 404 -7.29 -2.50 -3.58
C VAL A 404 -6.20 -3.43 -4.08
N ASP A 405 -6.53 -4.24 -5.08
CA ASP A 405 -5.63 -5.26 -5.61
C ASP A 405 -4.86 -4.71 -6.81
N GLU A 406 -3.54 -4.91 -6.83
CA GLU A 406 -2.62 -4.16 -7.70
C GLU A 406 -1.75 -5.06 -8.57
N THR A 407 -1.56 -4.64 -9.82
CA THR A 407 -0.64 -5.34 -10.74
C THR A 407 0.82 -5.08 -10.38
N ALA A 408 1.71 -5.91 -10.94
CA ALA A 408 3.17 -5.71 -10.88
C ALA A 408 3.68 -4.66 -11.91
N ILE A 409 2.81 -3.85 -12.50
CA ILE A 409 3.19 -2.76 -13.42
C ILE A 409 3.64 -1.55 -12.59
N TYR A 410 4.92 -1.54 -12.22
CA TYR A 410 5.50 -0.60 -11.26
C TYR A 410 6.62 0.24 -11.87
N GLY A 411 6.48 1.57 -11.88
CA GLY A 411 7.35 2.50 -12.60
C GLY A 411 8.50 3.12 -11.78
N SER A 412 8.45 3.12 -10.45
CA SER A 412 9.43 3.86 -9.61
C SER A 412 10.85 3.35 -9.79
N GLY A 413 11.00 2.05 -10.09
CA GLY A 413 12.28 1.42 -10.37
C GLY A 413 12.91 1.78 -11.72
N LYS A 414 12.13 2.38 -12.65
CA LYS A 414 12.54 2.79 -14.02
C LYS A 414 13.37 1.74 -14.78
N SER A 415 13.18 0.46 -14.48
CA SER A 415 13.97 -0.64 -15.01
C SER A 415 13.46 -1.14 -16.36
N MET A 416 12.17 -0.95 -16.63
CA MET A 416 11.48 -1.39 -17.83
C MET A 416 11.64 -0.43 -19.01
N LEU A 417 11.51 -0.99 -20.21
CA LEU A 417 11.27 -0.25 -21.45
C LEU A 417 9.76 -0.26 -21.72
N ALA A 418 9.05 0.77 -21.27
CA ALA A 418 7.60 0.71 -21.08
C ALA A 418 6.78 0.65 -22.38
N ASP A 419 7.33 1.12 -23.50
CA ASP A 419 6.72 1.08 -24.83
C ASP A 419 7.19 -0.11 -25.69
N HIS A 420 8.02 -1.00 -25.13
CA HIS A 420 8.44 -2.18 -25.87
C HIS A 420 7.26 -3.13 -26.09
N PRO A 421 7.04 -3.67 -27.30
CA PRO A 421 5.91 -4.56 -27.58
C PRO A 421 5.82 -5.76 -26.64
N ALA A 422 6.95 -6.39 -26.30
CA ALA A 422 6.99 -7.49 -25.34
C ALA A 422 6.57 -7.06 -23.92
N TYR A 423 6.96 -5.86 -23.47
CA TYR A 423 6.53 -5.37 -22.17
C TYR A 423 5.02 -5.10 -22.13
N VAL A 424 4.47 -4.53 -23.21
CA VAL A 424 3.01 -4.30 -23.34
C VAL A 424 2.23 -5.62 -23.38
N GLU A 425 2.77 -6.63 -24.07
CA GLU A 425 2.21 -7.99 -24.07
C GLU A 425 2.20 -8.58 -22.66
N ASN A 426 3.34 -8.51 -21.97
CA ASN A 426 3.49 -9.01 -20.61
C ASN A 426 2.55 -8.30 -19.62
N CYS A 427 2.38 -6.97 -19.75
CA CYS A 427 1.37 -6.22 -19.00
C CYS A 427 -0.04 -6.79 -19.20
N ARG A 428 -0.42 -7.07 -20.46
CA ARG A 428 -1.76 -7.54 -20.78
C ARG A 428 -2.04 -8.95 -20.25
N GLN A 429 -1.09 -9.86 -20.38
CA GLN A 429 -1.22 -11.21 -19.83
C GLN A 429 -1.30 -11.19 -18.30
N HIS A 430 -0.47 -10.37 -17.67
CA HIS A 430 -0.47 -10.22 -16.22
C HIS A 430 -1.78 -9.64 -15.68
N VAL A 431 -2.31 -8.59 -16.30
CA VAL A 431 -3.62 -8.01 -15.94
C VAL A 431 -4.73 -9.06 -16.04
N ARG A 432 -4.76 -9.84 -17.13
CA ARG A 432 -5.75 -10.91 -17.29
C ARG A 432 -5.62 -11.96 -16.19
N ARG A 433 -4.41 -12.44 -15.93
CA ARG A 433 -4.14 -13.47 -14.91
C ARG A 433 -4.50 -13.01 -13.50
N LEU A 434 -4.21 -11.76 -13.15
CA LEU A 434 -4.55 -11.19 -11.84
C LEU A 434 -6.07 -11.20 -11.64
N VAL A 435 -6.80 -10.55 -12.55
CA VAL A 435 -8.26 -10.44 -12.45
C VAL A 435 -8.90 -11.83 -12.51
N GLN A 436 -8.38 -12.73 -13.34
CA GLN A 436 -8.87 -14.11 -13.43
C GLN A 436 -8.72 -14.86 -12.11
N ARG A 437 -7.60 -14.69 -11.42
CA ARG A 437 -7.32 -15.32 -10.11
C ARG A 437 -8.26 -14.80 -9.03
N ASP A 438 -8.53 -13.49 -9.03
CA ASP A 438 -9.00 -12.80 -7.83
C ASP A 438 -10.46 -12.27 -7.90
N LYS A 439 -11.11 -12.36 -9.07
CA LYS A 439 -12.47 -11.82 -9.34
C LYS A 439 -13.58 -12.27 -8.39
N ASN A 440 -13.45 -13.41 -7.72
CA ASN A 440 -14.49 -13.96 -6.85
C ASN A 440 -14.40 -13.47 -5.39
N HIS A 441 -13.30 -12.84 -4.99
CA HIS A 441 -13.12 -12.33 -3.63
C HIS A 441 -14.03 -11.10 -3.36
N PRO A 442 -15.00 -11.17 -2.43
CA PRO A 442 -15.86 -10.04 -2.08
C PRO A 442 -15.07 -8.85 -1.52
N SER A 443 -13.93 -9.09 -0.87
CA SER A 443 -13.04 -8.07 -0.31
C SER A 443 -12.44 -7.12 -1.36
N VAL A 444 -12.13 -7.62 -2.56
CA VAL A 444 -11.58 -6.78 -3.63
C VAL A 444 -12.67 -5.82 -4.11
N ILE A 445 -12.39 -4.52 -4.03
CA ILE A 445 -13.32 -3.44 -4.43
C ILE A 445 -12.81 -2.59 -5.59
N LEU A 446 -11.49 -2.54 -5.78
CA LEU A 446 -10.83 -1.73 -6.82
C LEU A 446 -9.69 -2.52 -7.45
N TRP A 447 -9.54 -2.40 -8.76
CA TRP A 447 -8.37 -2.88 -9.49
C TRP A 447 -7.40 -1.73 -9.71
N SER A 448 -6.17 -1.83 -9.20
CA SER A 448 -5.10 -0.87 -9.48
C SER A 448 -4.25 -1.35 -10.65
N LEU A 449 -4.36 -0.64 -11.77
CA LEU A 449 -3.75 -1.03 -13.03
C LEU A 449 -2.23 -0.91 -13.01
N GLN A 450 -1.68 0.13 -12.39
CA GLN A 450 -0.25 0.43 -12.40
C GLN A 450 0.11 1.41 -11.29
N ASN A 451 1.40 1.49 -10.98
CA ASN A 451 1.97 2.47 -10.07
C ASN A 451 3.09 3.30 -10.70
N GLU A 452 3.05 4.63 -10.56
CA GLU A 452 4.15 5.58 -10.84
C GLU A 452 4.81 5.49 -12.23
N MET A 453 4.05 5.16 -13.29
CA MET A 453 4.58 5.13 -14.67
C MET A 453 4.91 6.54 -15.23
N ARG A 454 4.71 7.62 -14.46
CA ARG A 454 4.98 9.02 -14.85
C ARG A 454 6.41 9.27 -15.32
N TRP A 455 7.39 8.63 -14.68
CA TRP A 455 8.82 8.97 -14.80
C TRP A 455 9.64 7.93 -15.56
N VAL A 456 8.97 7.00 -16.23
CA VAL A 456 9.58 5.88 -16.95
C VAL A 456 9.85 6.24 -18.41
N ASP A 457 10.93 5.69 -18.97
CA ASP A 457 11.24 5.81 -20.40
C ASP A 457 10.19 5.05 -21.23
N GLY A 458 9.73 5.64 -22.34
CA GLY A 458 8.66 5.04 -23.15
C GLY A 458 7.25 5.22 -22.59
N ARG A 459 7.08 5.94 -21.48
CA ARG A 459 5.76 6.16 -20.84
C ARG A 459 4.67 6.66 -21.79
N ASP A 460 5.02 7.50 -22.77
CA ASP A 460 4.02 8.10 -23.65
C ASP A 460 3.50 7.08 -24.66
N GLY A 461 4.32 6.07 -25.02
CA GLY A 461 3.85 4.88 -25.75
C GLY A 461 3.02 3.96 -24.85
N PHE A 462 3.47 3.69 -23.63
CA PHE A 462 2.71 2.87 -22.66
C PHE A 462 1.29 3.41 -22.41
N LYS A 463 1.13 4.73 -22.24
CA LYS A 463 -0.17 5.38 -22.05
C LYS A 463 -1.18 5.07 -23.15
N LEU A 464 -0.74 4.88 -24.40
CA LEU A 464 -1.63 4.55 -25.51
C LEU A 464 -2.28 3.17 -25.34
N HIS A 465 -1.66 2.29 -24.55
CA HIS A 465 -2.14 0.93 -24.29
C HIS A 465 -3.00 0.83 -23.02
N MET A 466 -2.95 1.81 -22.11
CA MET A 466 -3.69 1.76 -20.84
C MET A 466 -5.20 1.56 -21.05
N PRO A 467 -5.91 2.25 -21.98
CA PRO A 467 -7.33 1.98 -22.21
C PRO A 467 -7.62 0.52 -22.61
N GLY A 468 -6.76 -0.07 -23.45
CA GLY A 468 -6.87 -1.47 -23.84
C GLY A 468 -6.65 -2.43 -22.66
N LEU A 469 -5.70 -2.13 -21.77
CA LEU A 469 -5.51 -2.92 -20.54
C LEU A 469 -6.74 -2.81 -19.61
N MET A 470 -7.36 -1.64 -19.51
CA MET A 470 -8.60 -1.48 -18.75
C MET A 470 -9.77 -2.24 -19.38
N GLU A 471 -9.85 -2.30 -20.71
CA GLU A 471 -10.85 -3.11 -21.42
C GLU A 471 -10.67 -4.61 -21.15
N GLU A 472 -9.43 -5.10 -21.00
CA GLU A 472 -9.18 -6.49 -20.57
C GLU A 472 -9.74 -6.76 -19.17
N ILE A 473 -9.52 -5.84 -18.22
CA ILE A 473 -10.09 -5.95 -16.85
C ILE A 473 -11.61 -6.00 -16.94
N ARG A 474 -12.25 -5.01 -17.59
CA ARG A 474 -13.72 -4.93 -17.69
C ARG A 474 -14.33 -6.14 -18.40
N GLY A 475 -13.61 -6.71 -19.37
CA GLY A 475 -14.03 -7.91 -20.09
C GLY A 475 -14.14 -9.14 -19.19
N ILE A 476 -13.31 -9.23 -18.15
CA ILE A 476 -13.33 -10.32 -17.15
C ILE A 476 -14.22 -9.95 -15.97
N ASP A 477 -14.10 -8.73 -15.46
CA ASP A 477 -14.82 -8.22 -14.29
C ASP A 477 -15.34 -6.78 -14.51
N PRO A 478 -16.63 -6.60 -14.83
CA PRO A 478 -17.26 -5.30 -14.90
C PRO A 478 -17.79 -4.79 -13.56
N THR A 479 -17.61 -5.53 -12.46
CA THR A 479 -18.26 -5.22 -11.16
C THR A 479 -17.43 -4.32 -10.24
N ARG A 480 -16.21 -3.98 -10.63
CA ARG A 480 -15.26 -3.19 -9.84
C ARG A 480 -14.68 -2.05 -10.67
N LEU A 481 -14.42 -0.92 -10.01
CA LEU A 481 -13.82 0.25 -10.66
C LEU A 481 -12.29 0.06 -10.80
N ILE A 482 -11.71 0.71 -11.81
CA ILE A 482 -10.29 0.64 -12.14
C ILE A 482 -9.61 1.96 -11.80
N ILE A 483 -8.50 1.87 -11.06
CA ILE A 483 -7.67 3.02 -10.68
C ILE A 483 -6.29 2.95 -11.37
N ALA A 484 -5.68 4.12 -11.59
CA ALA A 484 -4.31 4.23 -12.06
C ALA A 484 -3.52 5.12 -11.09
N GLU A 485 -2.63 4.50 -10.32
CA GLU A 485 -1.93 5.14 -9.19
C GLU A 485 -0.66 5.89 -9.61
N GLY A 486 -0.36 6.99 -8.90
CA GLY A 486 0.90 7.70 -9.04
C GLY A 486 0.85 9.23 -8.98
N ASP A 487 2.00 9.85 -9.22
CA ASP A 487 2.24 11.29 -9.07
C ASP A 487 1.46 12.21 -10.03
N ASN A 488 0.78 11.70 -11.05
CA ASN A 488 -0.06 12.49 -11.95
C ASN A 488 -1.11 11.65 -12.68
N ARG A 489 -2.04 12.33 -13.33
CA ARG A 489 -3.00 11.67 -14.24
C ARG A 489 -2.26 11.18 -15.49
N LEU A 490 -2.24 9.86 -15.69
CA LEU A 490 -1.77 9.23 -16.94
C LEU A 490 -2.93 8.94 -17.90
N LEU A 491 -4.12 8.68 -17.35
CA LEU A 491 -5.35 8.49 -18.11
C LEU A 491 -5.94 9.84 -18.56
N ALA A 492 -6.60 9.84 -19.71
CA ALA A 492 -7.46 10.95 -20.10
C ALA A 492 -8.71 11.00 -19.19
N LYS A 493 -9.36 12.16 -19.08
CA LYS A 493 -10.49 12.34 -18.15
C LYS A 493 -11.63 11.38 -18.46
N GLU A 494 -11.92 11.18 -19.74
CA GLU A 494 -12.94 10.28 -20.28
C GLU A 494 -12.72 8.80 -19.93
N HIS A 495 -11.50 8.41 -19.55
CA HIS A 495 -11.16 7.05 -19.13
C HIS A 495 -10.98 6.93 -17.61
N THR A 496 -11.12 8.01 -16.85
CA THR A 496 -10.87 8.02 -15.41
C THR A 496 -12.14 7.65 -14.65
N GLU A 497 -12.19 6.45 -14.05
CA GLU A 497 -13.30 6.01 -13.20
C GLU A 497 -13.14 6.46 -11.74
N VAL A 498 -11.89 6.53 -11.28
CA VAL A 498 -11.47 7.05 -9.98
C VAL A 498 -10.21 7.88 -10.18
N GLU A 499 -10.19 9.09 -9.64
CA GLU A 499 -8.98 9.87 -9.55
C GLU A 499 -8.09 9.29 -8.45
N SER A 500 -6.88 8.84 -8.76
CA SER A 500 -5.90 8.49 -7.71
C SER A 500 -4.57 9.20 -7.87
N ARG A 501 -3.96 9.61 -6.74
CA ARG A 501 -2.70 10.37 -6.69
C ARG A 501 -1.82 10.01 -5.49
N HIS A 502 -0.55 10.40 -5.56
CA HIS A 502 0.37 10.35 -4.43
C HIS A 502 0.60 11.73 -3.78
N TYR A 503 0.66 11.77 -2.45
CA TYR A 503 1.18 12.86 -1.60
C TYR A 503 0.65 14.31 -1.82
N ASN A 504 -0.48 14.54 -2.50
CA ASN A 504 -1.04 15.88 -2.83
C ASN A 504 -0.01 16.90 -3.37
N ILE A 505 1.02 16.42 -4.07
CA ILE A 505 2.24 17.19 -4.43
C ILE A 505 1.91 18.45 -5.24
N ASP A 506 0.90 18.38 -6.10
CA ASP A 506 0.56 19.45 -7.06
C ASP A 506 -0.74 20.20 -6.69
N GLY A 507 -1.15 20.15 -5.41
CA GLY A 507 -2.43 20.74 -4.96
C GLY A 507 -3.65 20.03 -5.57
N THR A 508 -3.53 18.71 -5.75
CA THR A 508 -4.52 17.82 -6.39
C THR A 508 -5.95 18.08 -5.91
N ILE A 509 -6.17 18.21 -4.61
CA ILE A 509 -7.52 18.38 -4.04
C ILE A 509 -8.22 19.62 -4.64
N SER A 510 -7.49 20.71 -4.89
CA SER A 510 -8.05 21.93 -5.48
C SER A 510 -8.39 21.79 -6.98
N GLN A 511 -7.85 20.76 -7.64
CA GLN A 511 -8.02 20.48 -9.07
C GLN A 511 -8.94 19.27 -9.32
N TRP A 512 -9.45 18.66 -8.26
CA TRP A 512 -10.23 17.43 -8.32
C TRP A 512 -11.54 17.64 -9.08
N ASP A 513 -11.77 16.79 -10.07
CA ASP A 513 -13.05 16.67 -10.76
C ASP A 513 -14.01 15.79 -9.95
N ARG A 514 -14.92 16.42 -9.20
CA ARG A 514 -15.89 15.75 -8.30
C ARG A 514 -16.95 14.91 -9.03
N THR A 515 -16.82 14.70 -10.34
CA THR A 515 -17.61 13.72 -11.09
C THR A 515 -17.15 12.29 -10.86
N ALA A 516 -15.95 12.09 -10.31
CA ALA A 516 -15.40 10.80 -9.90
C ALA A 516 -14.81 10.88 -8.48
N PRO A 517 -14.69 9.76 -7.75
CA PRO A 517 -14.03 9.73 -6.44
C PRO A 517 -12.55 10.13 -6.53
N LEU A 518 -11.99 10.68 -5.44
CA LEU A 518 -10.56 10.94 -5.29
C LEU A 518 -9.97 10.09 -4.17
N THR A 519 -8.94 9.33 -4.52
CA THR A 519 -8.15 8.54 -3.59
C THR A 519 -6.69 9.00 -3.55
N PHE A 520 -6.04 8.85 -2.40
CA PHE A 520 -4.59 8.88 -2.30
C PHE A 520 -4.07 7.47 -1.98
N GLY A 521 -3.51 6.77 -2.96
CA GLY A 521 -2.97 5.42 -2.77
C GLY A 521 -1.67 5.38 -1.96
N GLU A 522 -0.98 6.51 -1.83
CA GLU A 522 0.16 6.71 -0.94
C GLU A 522 0.13 8.09 -0.29
N HIS A 523 0.27 8.10 1.04
CA HIS A 523 0.30 9.31 1.83
C HIS A 523 1.26 9.26 3.02
N GLY A 524 1.75 10.45 3.36
CA GLY A 524 2.47 10.79 4.58
C GLY A 524 3.98 10.78 4.60
N GLY A 525 4.61 10.33 3.51
CA GLY A 525 6.05 10.52 3.31
C GLY A 525 6.90 9.98 4.47
N TRP A 526 6.45 8.91 5.12
CA TRP A 526 7.07 8.33 6.31
C TRP A 526 8.48 7.81 6.07
N TRP A 527 8.82 7.51 4.82
CA TRP A 527 10.19 7.23 4.39
C TRP A 527 11.16 8.39 4.69
N TYR A 528 10.68 9.63 4.79
CA TYR A 528 11.49 10.84 4.91
C TYR A 528 11.52 11.43 6.32
N ILE A 529 11.09 10.71 7.37
CA ILE A 529 11.08 11.23 8.75
C ILE A 529 12.45 11.82 9.12
N CYS A 530 12.47 13.10 9.46
CA CYS A 530 13.65 13.75 10.00
C CYS A 530 13.29 14.96 10.87
N PRO A 531 14.19 15.43 11.74
CA PRO A 531 13.97 16.64 12.51
C PRO A 531 13.54 17.86 11.66
N GLN A 532 14.06 17.99 10.44
CA GLN A 532 13.80 19.13 9.56
C GLN A 532 12.34 19.19 9.08
N ASN A 533 11.71 18.05 8.78
CA ASN A 533 10.29 18.05 8.36
C ASN A 533 9.31 17.91 9.54
N SER A 534 9.80 17.53 10.72
CA SER A 534 8.98 17.29 11.92
C SER A 534 8.91 18.49 12.86
N SER A 535 9.98 19.29 12.93
CA SER A 535 10.13 20.42 13.87
C SER A 535 9.07 21.51 13.72
N MET A 536 8.49 21.67 12.52
CA MET A 536 7.43 22.63 12.29
C MET A 536 6.14 22.32 13.06
N TYR A 537 5.93 21.05 13.45
CA TYR A 537 4.70 20.57 14.08
C TYR A 537 4.83 20.37 15.58
N THR A 538 6.04 20.06 16.04
CA THR A 538 6.28 19.74 17.45
C THR A 538 7.40 20.55 18.07
N GLY A 539 8.19 21.35 17.34
CA GLY A 539 9.25 22.17 17.91
C GLY A 539 10.64 21.53 17.83
N LEU A 540 11.58 22.00 18.65
CA LEU A 540 13.00 21.58 18.59
C LEU A 540 13.30 20.26 19.31
N GLU A 541 12.35 19.74 20.09
CA GLU A 541 12.43 18.43 20.73
C GLU A 541 12.60 17.28 19.73
N VAL A 542 12.19 17.45 18.48
CA VAL A 542 12.38 16.44 17.43
C VAL A 542 13.86 16.08 17.21
N TYR A 543 14.78 16.97 17.63
CA TYR A 543 16.22 16.71 17.56
C TYR A 543 16.73 15.82 18.72
N ARG A 544 15.89 15.43 19.69
CA ARG A 544 16.26 14.51 20.77
C ARG A 544 16.36 13.07 20.31
N GLY A 545 15.51 12.64 19.38
CA GLY A 545 15.47 11.26 18.94
C GLY A 545 14.46 11.00 17.83
N THR A 546 14.48 9.74 17.36
CA THR A 546 13.57 9.25 16.31
C THR A 546 12.12 9.31 16.78
N ASP A 547 11.84 9.00 18.05
CA ASP A 547 10.48 8.97 18.60
C ASP A 547 9.81 10.35 18.53
N GLU A 548 10.52 11.43 18.89
CA GLU A 548 10.01 12.81 18.79
C GLU A 548 9.85 13.25 17.33
N SER A 549 10.78 12.88 16.45
CA SER A 549 10.64 13.15 15.01
C SER A 549 9.42 12.44 14.42
N THR A 550 9.25 11.15 14.72
CA THR A 550 8.12 10.34 14.26
C THR A 550 6.79 10.88 14.77
N ALA A 551 6.72 11.33 16.03
CA ALA A 551 5.54 12.01 16.56
C ALA A 551 5.26 13.34 15.83
N GLY A 552 6.30 14.11 15.53
CA GLY A 552 6.18 15.36 14.77
C GLY A 552 5.65 15.15 13.36
N LEU A 553 6.13 14.13 12.65
CA LEU A 553 5.57 13.78 11.34
C LEU A 553 4.14 13.29 11.46
N ALA A 554 3.81 12.47 12.46
CA ALA A 554 2.44 12.02 12.67
C ALA A 554 1.45 13.18 12.89
N GLN A 555 1.86 14.26 13.56
CA GLN A 555 1.02 15.46 13.69
C GLN A 555 0.73 16.11 12.33
N LYS A 556 1.73 16.19 11.44
CA LYS A 556 1.52 16.65 10.06
C LYS A 556 0.49 15.79 9.34
N GLU A 557 0.63 14.47 9.47
CA GLU A 557 -0.23 13.53 8.76
C GLU A 557 -1.67 13.53 9.28
N ARG A 558 -1.86 13.61 10.61
CA ARG A 558 -3.18 13.85 11.20
C ARG A 558 -3.83 15.10 10.62
N LEU A 559 -3.12 16.24 10.58
CA LEU A 559 -3.65 17.49 10.04
C LEU A 559 -4.06 17.35 8.57
N PHE A 560 -3.32 16.59 7.77
CA PHE A 560 -3.70 16.33 6.39
C PHE A 560 -4.94 15.44 6.30
N VAL A 561 -5.04 14.36 7.07
CA VAL A 561 -6.24 13.50 7.10
C VAL A 561 -7.48 14.32 7.45
N GLU A 562 -7.40 15.19 8.45
CA GLU A 562 -8.48 16.09 8.83
C GLU A 562 -8.84 17.09 7.71
N TYR A 563 -7.85 17.64 7.03
CA TYR A 563 -8.06 18.48 5.85
C TYR A 563 -8.75 17.70 4.73
N ALA A 564 -8.26 16.52 4.39
CA ALA A 564 -8.81 15.66 3.33
C ALA A 564 -10.27 15.29 3.60
N ARG A 565 -10.61 14.95 4.86
CA ARG A 565 -11.99 14.69 5.27
C ARG A 565 -12.91 15.90 5.06
N ARG A 566 -12.48 17.10 5.44
CA ARG A 566 -13.23 18.35 5.17
C ARG A 566 -13.39 18.66 3.69
N GLN A 567 -12.48 18.16 2.88
CA GLN A 567 -12.56 18.28 1.42
C GLN A 567 -13.34 17.12 0.79
N GLU A 568 -13.89 16.20 1.59
CA GLU A 568 -14.66 15.03 1.17
C GLU A 568 -13.86 14.09 0.25
N VAL A 569 -12.54 14.01 0.46
CA VAL A 569 -11.69 13.04 -0.24
C VAL A 569 -12.18 11.63 0.04
N SER A 570 -12.49 10.88 -1.01
CA SER A 570 -13.14 9.57 -0.96
C SER A 570 -12.27 8.47 -0.35
N GLY A 571 -10.93 8.61 -0.43
CA GLY A 571 -10.02 7.67 0.19
C GLY A 571 -8.62 8.20 0.45
N ILE A 572 -8.00 7.76 1.54
CA ILE A 572 -6.61 8.09 1.87
C ILE A 572 -5.90 6.86 2.45
N SER A 573 -4.80 6.48 1.82
CA SER A 573 -3.98 5.35 2.24
C SER A 573 -2.61 5.80 2.71
N THR A 574 -2.25 5.43 3.93
CA THR A 574 -0.94 5.74 4.50
C THR A 574 0.13 4.83 3.91
N PHE A 575 1.33 5.35 3.68
CA PHE A 575 2.51 4.57 3.26
C PHE A 575 3.58 4.58 4.37
N ASN A 576 3.47 3.80 5.43
CA ASN A 576 2.47 2.78 5.76
C ASN A 576 2.35 2.60 7.28
N PHE A 577 1.21 2.07 7.73
CA PHE A 577 0.85 1.85 9.13
C PHE A 577 1.61 0.66 9.74
N ALA A 578 1.62 -0.49 9.05
CA ALA A 578 2.22 -1.74 9.54
C ALA A 578 3.73 -1.66 9.84
N HIS A 579 4.47 -0.76 9.19
CA HIS A 579 5.91 -0.66 9.35
C HIS A 579 6.33 0.55 10.18
N TYR A 580 5.87 1.76 9.83
CA TYR A 580 6.40 2.98 10.43
C TYR A 580 5.85 3.31 11.81
N PHE A 581 4.74 2.70 12.24
CA PHE A 581 4.09 3.04 13.53
C PHE A 581 4.35 2.00 14.61
N MET A 582 5.15 1.00 14.28
CA MET A 582 5.52 -0.10 15.15
C MET A 582 7.03 -0.12 15.33
N ARG A 583 7.49 -0.74 16.41
CA ARG A 583 8.90 -1.04 16.63
C ARG A 583 9.22 -2.39 16.00
N ALA A 584 10.43 -2.50 15.45
CA ALA A 584 10.91 -3.75 14.88
C ALA A 584 11.23 -4.78 15.98
N MET A 585 10.99 -6.04 15.67
CA MET A 585 11.21 -7.23 16.50
C MET A 585 11.55 -8.43 15.59
N PRO A 586 12.04 -9.56 16.13
CA PRO A 586 12.60 -9.73 17.49
C PRO A 586 13.93 -8.98 17.67
N GLU A 587 14.36 -8.64 18.88
CA GLU A 587 15.63 -7.93 19.12
C GLU A 587 16.87 -8.82 18.95
N ARG A 588 16.65 -10.13 18.78
CA ARG A 588 17.66 -11.17 18.59
C ARG A 588 17.23 -12.11 17.47
N GLU A 589 18.19 -12.75 16.84
CA GLU A 589 17.91 -13.82 15.88
C GLU A 589 17.25 -15.01 16.59
N LEU A 590 16.23 -15.58 15.96
CA LEU A 590 15.51 -16.75 16.47
C LEU A 590 15.64 -17.91 15.47
N VAL A 591 16.24 -19.00 15.93
CA VAL A 591 16.26 -20.27 15.18
C VAL A 591 14.91 -20.95 15.36
N GLN A 592 14.29 -21.31 14.25
CA GLN A 592 12.98 -21.94 14.23
C GLN A 592 13.10 -23.45 14.48
N PRO A 593 12.11 -24.07 15.14
CA PRO A 593 12.08 -25.53 15.26
C PRO A 593 12.02 -26.17 13.87
N HIS A 594 12.54 -27.39 13.76
CA HIS A 594 12.47 -28.13 12.50
C HIS A 594 11.01 -28.36 12.09
N ALA A 595 10.60 -27.79 10.97
CA ALA A 595 9.30 -28.00 10.37
C ALA A 595 9.40 -28.97 9.19
N ASP A 596 8.33 -29.73 8.91
CA ASP A 596 8.30 -30.63 7.75
C ASP A 596 8.32 -29.79 6.45
N PRO A 597 9.39 -29.88 5.63
CA PRO A 597 9.51 -29.07 4.43
C PRO A 597 8.55 -29.55 3.32
N ALA A 598 7.94 -30.74 3.44
CA ALA A 598 6.95 -31.23 2.49
C ALA A 598 5.57 -30.58 2.62
N MET A 599 5.32 -29.86 3.72
CA MET A 599 4.04 -29.18 3.96
C MET A 599 3.97 -27.81 3.24
N PRO A 600 2.77 -27.40 2.79
CA PRO A 600 2.52 -26.07 2.22
C PRO A 600 3.04 -24.89 3.05
N GLY A 601 3.35 -23.79 2.38
CA GLY A 601 3.84 -22.54 2.95
C GLY A 601 5.35 -22.51 3.18
N VAL A 602 5.87 -21.31 3.44
CA VAL A 602 7.30 -21.10 3.74
C VAL A 602 7.73 -21.80 5.03
N LYS A 603 9.01 -22.15 5.09
CA LYS A 603 9.64 -22.82 6.23
C LYS A 603 10.98 -22.14 6.56
N PRO A 604 10.96 -20.88 7.04
CA PRO A 604 12.19 -20.19 7.41
C PRO A 604 12.86 -20.96 8.55
N GLN A 605 14.18 -21.16 8.43
CA GLN A 605 15.00 -21.75 9.49
C GLN A 605 15.34 -20.72 10.57
N THR A 606 15.36 -19.45 10.19
CA THR A 606 15.66 -18.32 11.06
C THR A 606 14.66 -17.19 10.88
N VAL A 607 14.35 -16.50 11.96
CA VAL A 607 13.74 -15.17 11.95
C VAL A 607 14.83 -14.18 12.38
N PRO A 608 15.40 -13.40 11.45
CA PRO A 608 16.48 -12.46 11.76
C PRO A 608 16.03 -11.36 12.73
N ALA A 609 16.97 -10.82 13.51
CA ALA A 609 16.68 -9.74 14.45
C ALA A 609 16.18 -8.47 13.74
N TYR A 610 15.09 -7.85 14.20
CA TYR A 610 14.48 -6.63 13.64
C TYR A 610 13.93 -6.80 12.23
N SER A 611 13.50 -8.01 11.86
CA SER A 611 12.96 -8.34 10.54
C SER A 611 11.44 -8.20 10.43
N LEU A 612 10.73 -8.04 11.57
CA LEU A 612 9.27 -7.95 11.64
C LEU A 612 8.84 -6.72 12.44
N THR A 613 7.66 -6.21 12.15
CA THR A 613 6.97 -5.18 12.97
C THR A 613 5.66 -5.70 13.55
N ILE A 614 5.16 -6.82 13.01
CA ILE A 614 3.95 -7.53 13.41
C ILE A 614 4.35 -8.98 13.66
N ASN A 615 3.80 -9.58 14.71
CA ASN A 615 4.06 -10.97 15.04
C ASN A 615 3.45 -11.87 13.96
N ASN A 616 4.27 -12.73 13.39
CA ASN A 616 3.89 -13.60 12.29
C ASN A 616 3.52 -15.03 12.75
N GLY A 617 3.32 -15.25 14.05
CA GLY A 617 3.00 -16.56 14.62
C GLY A 617 4.21 -17.47 14.87
N MET A 618 5.40 -17.07 14.42
CA MET A 618 6.65 -17.84 14.59
C MET A 618 7.52 -17.33 15.74
N LEU A 619 7.08 -16.28 16.43
CA LEU A 619 7.80 -15.70 17.57
C LEU A 619 7.38 -16.41 18.87
N PRO A 620 8.30 -16.56 19.85
CA PRO A 620 7.97 -17.00 21.20
C PRO A 620 6.83 -16.19 21.85
N GLU A 621 6.12 -16.82 22.80
CA GLU A 621 4.94 -16.24 23.45
C GLU A 621 5.22 -14.90 24.17
N GLU A 622 6.47 -14.63 24.57
CA GLU A 622 6.83 -13.33 25.16
C GLU A 622 6.74 -12.14 24.19
N TYR A 623 6.72 -12.38 22.88
CA TYR A 623 6.61 -11.33 21.88
C TYR A 623 5.15 -10.90 21.70
N PRO A 624 4.84 -9.60 21.86
CA PRO A 624 3.48 -9.12 21.66
C PRO A 624 3.08 -9.22 20.19
N LEU A 625 1.79 -9.03 19.91
CA LEU A 625 1.27 -8.90 18.56
C LEU A 625 2.00 -7.82 17.73
N TYR A 626 2.26 -6.68 18.38
CA TYR A 626 3.04 -5.55 17.87
C TYR A 626 3.46 -4.68 19.05
N THR A 627 4.46 -3.83 18.86
CA THR A 627 4.84 -2.79 19.82
C THR A 627 4.70 -1.41 19.16
N PRO A 628 3.75 -0.55 19.57
CA PRO A 628 3.56 0.74 18.93
C PRO A 628 4.69 1.73 19.27
N ASN A 629 4.96 2.65 18.36
CA ASN A 629 5.76 3.85 18.61
C ASN A 629 4.83 5.08 18.78
N PRO A 630 5.36 6.28 19.10
CA PRO A 630 4.53 7.46 19.35
C PRO A 630 3.61 7.91 18.19
N ALA A 631 3.92 7.58 16.92
CA ALA A 631 3.05 7.93 15.80
C ALA A 631 1.73 7.14 15.81
N PHE A 632 1.74 5.90 16.34
CA PHE A 632 0.58 5.02 16.33
C PHE A 632 -0.65 5.70 16.94
N ALA A 633 -0.53 6.26 18.15
CA ALA A 633 -1.65 6.87 18.84
C ALA A 633 -2.20 8.09 18.08
N ILE A 634 -1.31 8.91 17.52
CA ILE A 634 -1.70 10.12 16.77
C ILE A 634 -2.47 9.75 15.50
N MET A 635 -2.00 8.72 14.78
CA MET A 635 -2.64 8.28 13.55
C MET A 635 -3.91 7.47 13.82
N ALA A 636 -3.96 6.68 14.90
CA ALA A 636 -5.17 5.99 15.32
C ALA A 636 -6.32 6.98 15.59
N GLU A 637 -6.04 8.11 16.23
CA GLU A 637 -7.04 9.18 16.39
C GLU A 637 -7.47 9.78 15.04
N ALA A 638 -6.53 10.01 14.13
CA ALA A 638 -6.81 10.56 12.80
C ALA A 638 -7.72 9.66 11.95
N PHE A 639 -7.62 8.33 12.13
CA PHE A 639 -8.35 7.33 11.36
C PHE A 639 -9.63 6.82 12.03
N LYS A 640 -10.02 7.37 13.19
CA LYS A 640 -11.30 7.01 13.84
C LYS A 640 -12.50 7.20 12.89
N PRO A 641 -13.41 6.22 12.83
CA PRO A 641 -14.57 6.30 11.94
C PRO A 641 -15.64 7.28 12.44
N ALA A 642 -15.77 7.43 13.76
CA ALA A 642 -16.62 8.42 14.40
C ALA A 642 -15.72 9.39 15.15
N THR A 643 -15.73 10.67 14.77
CA THR A 643 -14.79 11.65 15.33
C THR A 643 -15.37 13.06 15.34
N ILE A 644 -14.79 13.89 16.22
CA ILE A 644 -15.06 15.31 16.35
C ILE A 644 -13.73 16.07 16.24
N MET A 645 -13.65 17.01 15.31
CA MET A 645 -12.43 17.76 15.01
C MET A 645 -12.67 19.26 15.20
N ALA A 646 -11.76 19.97 15.85
CA ALA A 646 -11.83 21.43 15.89
C ALA A 646 -11.49 22.02 14.52
N ALA A 647 -12.29 22.98 14.06
CA ALA A 647 -12.02 23.70 12.82
C ALA A 647 -10.90 24.74 13.00
N GLU A 648 -10.80 25.35 14.18
CA GLU A 648 -9.81 26.38 14.47
C GLU A 648 -8.62 25.84 15.29
N TYR A 649 -7.41 26.26 14.90
CA TYR A 649 -6.15 25.85 15.53
C TYR A 649 -5.55 26.89 16.48
N ASN A 650 -6.13 28.10 16.53
CA ASN A 650 -5.67 29.13 17.46
C ASN A 650 -5.93 28.68 18.90
N SER A 651 -4.90 28.80 19.75
CA SER A 651 -4.93 28.29 21.11
C SER A 651 -4.73 29.38 22.17
N TRP A 652 -4.70 30.66 21.79
CA TRP A 652 -4.46 31.79 22.69
C TRP A 652 -5.56 32.83 22.56
N PHE A 653 -6.13 33.24 23.70
CA PHE A 653 -7.27 34.16 23.75
C PHE A 653 -7.10 35.16 24.87
N TYR A 654 -7.58 36.37 24.62
CA TYR A 654 -7.74 37.37 25.66
C TYR A 654 -9.01 37.11 26.47
N ASP A 655 -8.97 37.44 27.75
CA ASP A 655 -10.07 37.23 28.70
C ASP A 655 -11.20 38.28 28.62
N ASP A 656 -11.08 39.27 27.74
CA ASP A 656 -12.09 40.32 27.54
C ASP A 656 -13.06 40.05 26.38
N LYS A 657 -12.89 38.93 25.67
CA LYS A 657 -13.67 38.58 24.48
C LYS A 657 -14.19 37.15 24.53
N PRO A 658 -15.37 36.91 23.95
CA PRO A 658 -15.88 35.56 23.79
C PRO A 658 -14.97 34.75 22.87
N VAL A 659 -14.86 33.47 23.18
CA VAL A 659 -14.10 32.49 22.43
C VAL A 659 -15.10 31.63 21.65
N ALA A 660 -15.14 31.81 20.34
CA ALA A 660 -15.93 30.99 19.43
C ALA A 660 -15.14 29.77 18.96
N ARG A 661 -15.81 28.63 18.90
CA ARG A 661 -15.29 27.36 18.37
C ARG A 661 -16.31 26.68 17.49
N SER A 662 -15.84 26.06 16.44
CA SER A 662 -16.63 25.15 15.63
C SER A 662 -15.96 23.79 15.53
N PHE A 663 -16.79 22.76 15.47
CA PHE A 663 -16.34 21.38 15.43
C PHE A 663 -17.04 20.62 14.30
N ASP A 664 -16.23 19.96 13.49
CA ASP A 664 -16.68 19.01 12.47
C ASP A 664 -16.93 17.66 13.15
N VAL A 665 -18.14 17.12 13.02
CA VAL A 665 -18.54 15.81 13.55
C VAL A 665 -18.81 14.88 12.38
N TYR A 666 -18.15 13.72 12.38
CA TYR A 666 -18.23 12.73 11.30
C TYR A 666 -18.79 11.40 11.80
N ASN A 667 -19.65 10.79 10.97
CA ASN A 667 -20.09 9.41 11.11
C ASN A 667 -19.70 8.62 9.86
N ASP A 668 -18.48 8.09 9.81
CA ASP A 668 -18.04 7.21 8.73
C ASP A 668 -18.26 5.72 9.07
N THR A 669 -19.30 5.40 9.86
CA THR A 669 -19.77 4.03 10.12
C THR A 669 -20.85 3.63 9.11
N TYR A 670 -21.17 2.33 9.00
CA TYR A 670 -22.14 1.82 8.03
C TYR A 670 -23.61 1.95 8.46
N SER A 671 -23.92 2.72 9.50
CA SER A 671 -25.30 2.92 9.95
C SER A 671 -25.55 4.32 10.47
N GLY A 672 -26.82 4.75 10.40
CA GLY A 672 -27.26 5.99 11.04
C GLY A 672 -27.13 5.90 12.56
N GLN A 673 -26.73 7.00 13.19
CA GLN A 673 -26.41 7.05 14.62
C GLN A 673 -27.20 8.14 15.31
N GLU A 674 -27.69 7.86 16.52
CA GLU A 674 -28.09 8.91 17.45
C GLU A 674 -26.82 9.50 18.08
N VAL A 675 -26.50 10.73 17.71
CA VAL A 675 -25.29 11.41 18.12
C VAL A 675 -25.58 12.33 19.29
N ARG A 676 -24.74 12.23 20.33
CA ARG A 676 -24.68 13.19 21.44
C ARG A 676 -23.25 13.69 21.59
N VAL A 677 -23.07 15.00 21.65
CA VAL A 677 -21.77 15.62 21.98
C VAL A 677 -21.90 16.39 23.27
N GLU A 678 -21.06 16.09 24.26
CA GLU A 678 -21.01 16.79 25.54
C GLU A 678 -19.71 17.58 25.64
N VAL A 679 -19.82 18.90 25.78
CA VAL A 679 -18.67 19.80 25.87
C VAL A 679 -18.61 20.43 27.25
N VAL A 680 -17.44 20.35 27.89
CA VAL A 680 -17.16 20.98 29.17
C VAL A 680 -15.88 21.80 29.05
N ILE A 681 -15.94 23.06 29.51
CA ILE A 681 -14.79 23.96 29.57
C ILE A 681 -14.46 24.26 31.02
N ARG A 682 -13.19 24.05 31.37
CA ARG A 682 -12.66 24.32 32.70
C ARG A 682 -11.57 25.38 32.65
N GLN A 683 -11.64 26.36 33.53
CA GLN A 683 -10.55 27.34 33.74
C GLN A 683 -10.25 27.41 35.24
N GLY A 684 -8.97 27.31 35.61
CA GLY A 684 -8.57 27.26 37.02
C GLY A 684 -9.19 26.10 37.81
N GLY A 685 -9.46 24.98 37.14
CA GLY A 685 -10.11 23.80 37.72
C GLY A 685 -11.63 23.90 37.92
N LYS A 686 -12.26 25.03 37.57
CA LYS A 686 -13.71 25.24 37.67
C LYS A 686 -14.37 25.04 36.31
N SER A 687 -15.51 24.35 36.27
CA SER A 687 -16.37 24.31 35.08
C SER A 687 -17.00 25.68 34.88
N ILE A 688 -16.73 26.31 33.73
CA ILE A 688 -17.21 27.66 33.38
C ILE A 688 -18.23 27.64 32.25
N HIS A 689 -18.27 26.55 31.46
CA HIS A 689 -19.23 26.35 30.40
C HIS A 689 -19.48 24.86 30.20
N GLU A 690 -20.75 24.48 30.04
CA GLU A 690 -21.18 23.12 29.71
C GLU A 690 -22.27 23.20 28.65
N GLN A 691 -22.17 22.37 27.62
CA GLN A 691 -23.15 22.33 26.53
C GLN A 691 -23.27 20.94 25.94
N THR A 692 -24.49 20.53 25.64
CA THR A 692 -24.80 19.25 24.99
C THR A 692 -25.49 19.49 23.66
N PHE A 693 -25.06 18.75 22.63
CA PHE A 693 -25.68 18.72 21.31
C PHE A 693 -26.25 17.32 21.06
N GLY A 694 -27.42 17.24 20.44
CA GLY A 694 -28.07 15.97 20.07
C GLY A 694 -28.66 16.04 18.67
N PHE A 695 -28.37 15.06 17.82
CA PHE A 695 -28.88 14.96 16.46
C PHE A 695 -28.76 13.52 15.93
N VAL A 696 -29.47 13.21 14.84
CA VAL A 696 -29.28 11.95 14.10
C VAL A 696 -28.35 12.23 12.93
N GLN A 697 -27.36 11.36 12.72
CA GLN A 697 -26.36 11.50 11.65
C GLN A 697 -26.32 10.25 10.78
N GLN A 698 -26.46 10.40 9.47
CA GLN A 698 -26.38 9.30 8.49
C GLN A 698 -24.92 8.92 8.19
N PRO A 699 -24.67 7.73 7.61
CA PRO A 699 -23.33 7.35 7.12
C PRO A 699 -22.71 8.39 6.18
N ALA A 700 -21.42 8.66 6.39
CA ALA A 700 -20.59 9.65 5.69
C ALA A 700 -21.13 11.10 5.73
N GLU A 701 -22.11 11.40 6.58
CA GLU A 701 -22.64 12.76 6.72
C GLU A 701 -21.66 13.63 7.52
N HIS A 702 -21.39 14.85 7.04
CA HIS A 702 -20.62 15.87 7.76
C HIS A 702 -21.57 16.84 8.47
N LYS A 703 -21.37 17.02 9.79
CA LYS A 703 -22.09 18.01 10.60
C LYS A 703 -21.11 19.00 11.21
N VAL A 704 -21.51 20.26 11.34
CA VAL A 704 -20.76 21.28 12.06
C VAL A 704 -21.57 21.74 13.26
N ILE A 705 -20.96 21.73 14.45
CA ILE A 705 -21.52 22.31 15.67
C ILE A 705 -20.72 23.54 16.08
N GLY A 706 -21.40 24.54 16.66
CA GLY A 706 -20.81 25.79 17.10
C GLY A 706 -20.99 26.02 18.59
N LEU A 707 -19.98 26.61 19.22
CA LEU A 707 -19.90 26.90 20.64
C LEU A 707 -19.30 28.30 20.84
N GLU A 708 -19.84 29.07 21.77
CA GLU A 708 -19.26 30.33 22.23
C GLU A 708 -19.26 30.35 23.75
N TRP A 709 -18.15 30.81 24.35
CA TRP A 709 -18.01 30.91 25.80
C TRP A 709 -17.16 32.12 26.18
N MET A 710 -17.29 32.61 27.41
CA MET A 710 -16.53 33.75 27.94
C MET A 710 -15.48 33.26 28.95
N PRO A 711 -14.19 33.62 28.79
CA PRO A 711 -13.16 33.30 29.77
C PRO A 711 -13.38 34.01 31.12
N LEU A 712 -12.88 33.39 32.19
CA LEU A 712 -12.69 34.12 33.45
C LEU A 712 -11.47 35.04 33.31
N PRO A 713 -11.40 36.13 34.12
CA PRO A 713 -10.21 36.98 34.18
C PRO A 713 -8.95 36.14 34.39
N ALA A 714 -7.99 36.29 33.48
CA ALA A 714 -6.86 35.41 33.35
C ALA A 714 -5.65 35.89 34.15
N GLY A 715 -5.06 35.00 34.95
CA GLY A 715 -3.71 35.19 35.50
C GLY A 715 -2.61 34.96 34.46
N ASP A 716 -1.37 35.34 34.79
CA ASP A 716 -0.21 35.09 33.92
C ASP A 716 0.00 33.58 33.68
N GLY A 717 -0.24 33.14 32.45
CA GLY A 717 -0.07 31.74 32.04
C GLY A 717 -1.22 30.81 32.41
N GLU A 718 -2.40 31.34 32.76
CA GLU A 718 -3.58 30.53 33.04
C GLU A 718 -4.05 29.74 31.80
N GLN A 719 -4.57 28.53 32.03
CA GLN A 719 -5.09 27.66 30.98
C GLN A 719 -6.58 27.41 31.18
N ALA A 720 -7.29 27.38 30.04
CA ALA A 720 -8.61 26.80 29.92
C ALA A 720 -8.51 25.48 29.16
N GLU A 721 -9.21 24.46 29.61
CA GLU A 721 -9.25 23.13 29.01
C GLU A 721 -10.67 22.86 28.52
N LEU A 722 -10.81 22.52 27.24
CA LEU A 722 -12.06 22.07 26.64
C LEU A 722 -11.98 20.56 26.45
N THR A 723 -12.99 19.86 26.95
CA THR A 723 -13.20 18.43 26.71
C THR A 723 -14.52 18.25 25.98
N ALA A 724 -14.51 17.58 24.83
CA ALA A 724 -15.71 17.24 24.07
C ALA A 724 -15.79 15.72 23.90
N LEU A 725 -16.86 15.12 24.42
CA LEU A 725 -17.15 13.69 24.35
C LEU A 725 -18.20 13.44 23.28
N LEU A 726 -17.86 12.65 22.26
CA LEU A 726 -18.77 12.20 21.21
C LEU A 726 -19.31 10.81 21.55
N PHE A 727 -20.64 10.67 21.50
CA PHE A 727 -21.35 9.42 21.70
C PHE A 727 -22.20 9.06 20.49
N HIS A 728 -22.21 7.78 20.12
CA HIS A 728 -23.16 7.17 19.18
C HIS A 728 -24.01 6.15 19.93
N ASN A 729 -25.34 6.29 19.91
CA ASN A 729 -26.28 5.39 20.59
C ASN A 729 -25.91 5.13 22.07
N GLY A 730 -25.39 6.16 22.75
CA GLY A 730 -24.95 6.10 24.15
C GLY A 730 -23.54 5.56 24.38
N GLN A 731 -22.86 5.00 23.38
CA GLN A 731 -21.46 4.56 23.47
C GLN A 731 -20.52 5.72 23.15
N GLN A 732 -19.51 5.95 24.01
CA GLN A 732 -18.47 6.96 23.75
C GLN A 732 -17.57 6.49 22.60
N MET A 733 -17.46 7.32 21.56
CA MET A 733 -16.69 7.03 20.34
C MET A 733 -15.38 7.81 20.28
N HIS A 734 -15.39 9.06 20.73
CA HIS A 734 -14.23 9.94 20.66
C HIS A 734 -14.23 10.95 21.82
N GLU A 735 -13.04 11.31 22.28
CA GLU A 735 -12.81 12.36 23.26
C GLU A 735 -11.79 13.34 22.67
N LEU A 736 -12.24 14.58 22.44
CA LEU A 736 -11.39 15.67 22.00
C LEU A 736 -11.01 16.52 23.21
N HIS A 737 -9.71 16.64 23.46
CA HIS A 737 -9.17 17.50 24.52
C HIS A 737 -8.32 18.62 23.93
N LEU A 738 -8.68 19.87 24.22
CA LEU A 738 -8.01 21.06 23.73
C LEU A 738 -7.58 21.95 24.89
N LYS A 739 -6.36 22.49 24.78
CA LYS A 739 -5.80 23.43 25.75
C LYS A 739 -5.70 24.80 25.13
N TYR A 740 -6.24 25.79 25.85
CA TYR A 740 -6.20 27.19 25.47
C TYR A 740 -5.44 27.98 26.53
N ARG A 741 -4.49 28.80 26.10
CA ARG A 741 -3.83 29.76 26.95
C ARG A 741 -4.68 31.03 27.04
N MET A 742 -5.11 31.34 28.24
CA MET A 742 -5.82 32.58 28.53
C MET A 742 -4.80 33.66 28.86
N VAL A 743 -5.03 34.86 28.34
CA VAL A 743 -4.13 35.99 28.47
C VAL A 743 -4.95 37.17 28.96
N SER A 744 -4.49 37.86 30.00
CA SER A 744 -5.16 39.09 30.44
C SER A 744 -5.14 40.11 29.31
N ALA A 745 -6.30 40.65 28.95
CA ALA A 745 -6.44 41.75 28.00
C ALA A 745 -5.67 43.00 28.45
N SER A 746 -5.36 43.14 29.75
CA SER A 746 -4.51 44.23 30.23
C SER A 746 -3.12 44.24 29.59
N LEU A 747 -2.62 43.09 29.13
CA LEU A 747 -1.31 42.99 28.46
C LEU A 747 -1.28 43.69 27.09
N LEU A 748 -2.44 43.95 26.47
CA LEU A 748 -2.53 44.76 25.24
C LEU A 748 -2.12 46.22 25.45
N GLU A 749 -2.09 46.68 26.70
CA GLU A 749 -1.79 48.06 27.04
C GLU A 749 -0.53 48.21 27.91
N GLN A 750 0.00 47.11 28.44
CA GLN A 750 1.16 47.13 29.33
C GLN A 750 2.47 47.12 28.54
N PRO A 751 3.39 48.07 28.80
CA PRO A 751 4.71 48.04 28.21
C PRO A 751 5.49 46.78 28.63
N VAL A 752 6.12 46.14 27.64
CA VAL A 752 7.01 44.98 27.79
C VAL A 752 8.44 45.47 27.95
N GLU A 753 9.06 45.11 29.06
CA GLU A 753 10.49 45.32 29.25
C GLU A 753 11.30 44.29 28.46
N LEU A 754 12.13 44.77 27.53
CA LEU A 754 13.03 43.94 26.74
C LEU A 754 14.47 44.15 27.19
N ARG A 755 15.20 43.04 27.31
CA ARG A 755 16.65 43.06 27.61
C ARG A 755 17.51 43.58 26.44
N ARG A 756 16.93 43.65 25.25
CA ARG A 756 17.59 44.05 24.00
C ARG A 756 16.84 45.22 23.42
N GLN A 757 17.57 46.15 22.79
CA GLN A 757 16.95 47.21 22.03
C GLN A 757 16.19 46.60 20.84
N ALA A 758 14.90 46.90 20.75
CA ALA A 758 14.05 46.40 19.67
C ALA A 758 14.10 47.33 18.46
N VAL A 759 14.17 46.73 17.28
CA VAL A 759 13.98 47.43 16.01
C VAL A 759 12.89 46.72 15.22
N TYR A 760 12.14 47.46 14.42
CA TYR A 760 11.00 46.97 13.69
C TYR A 760 11.10 47.32 12.20
N TYR A 761 10.84 46.33 11.36
CA TYR A 761 10.66 46.49 9.91
C TYR A 761 9.29 45.98 9.50
N GLY A 762 8.51 46.78 8.77
CA GLY A 762 7.18 46.38 8.28
C GLY A 762 6.20 47.54 8.19
N ALA A 763 4.90 47.22 8.14
CA ALA A 763 3.80 48.19 8.00
C ALA A 763 3.63 49.12 9.21
N ASP A 764 3.05 50.31 8.97
CA ASP A 764 2.81 51.35 9.99
C ASP A 764 1.88 50.88 11.10
N GLN A 765 0.85 50.10 10.75
CA GLN A 765 -0.17 49.65 11.68
C GLN A 765 0.43 48.78 12.78
N ASP A 766 1.19 47.76 12.40
CA ASP A 766 1.91 46.88 13.31
C ASP A 766 2.97 47.63 14.13
N PHE A 767 3.67 48.60 13.51
CA PHE A 767 4.63 49.43 14.24
C PHE A 767 3.94 50.23 15.36
N ALA A 768 2.76 50.79 15.11
CA ALA A 768 2.03 51.55 16.12
C ALA A 768 1.65 50.66 17.32
N TYR A 769 1.20 49.43 17.06
CA TYR A 769 0.92 48.44 18.11
C TYR A 769 2.17 48.04 18.87
N ILE A 770 3.24 47.64 18.17
CA ILE A 770 4.50 47.20 18.78
C ILE A 770 5.13 48.34 19.59
N ARG A 771 5.11 49.58 19.09
CA ARG A 771 5.66 50.73 19.82
C ARG A 771 4.88 51.06 21.08
N ARG A 772 3.56 50.82 21.11
CA ARG A 772 2.75 50.95 22.33
C ARG A 772 3.20 49.96 23.40
N LEU A 773 3.46 48.71 22.99
CA LEU A 773 3.93 47.64 23.88
C LEU A 773 5.42 47.74 24.18
N VAL A 774 6.23 48.30 23.29
CA VAL A 774 7.68 48.42 23.40
C VAL A 774 8.04 49.87 23.08
N PRO A 775 7.93 50.79 24.05
CA PRO A 775 8.13 52.23 23.80
C PRO A 775 9.50 52.57 23.20
N GLY A 776 10.51 51.75 23.48
CA GLY A 776 11.87 51.88 22.94
C GLY A 776 12.10 51.20 21.57
N CYS A 777 11.05 50.71 20.90
CA CYS A 777 11.18 50.09 19.59
C CYS A 777 11.39 51.15 18.50
N GLU A 778 12.50 51.03 17.78
CA GLU A 778 12.85 51.91 16.66
C GLU A 778 12.39 51.31 15.33
N ARG A 779 11.95 52.14 14.38
CA ARG A 779 11.65 51.67 13.03
C ARG A 779 12.90 51.70 12.16
N ILE A 780 13.10 50.66 11.37
CA ILE A 780 14.15 50.59 10.34
C ILE A 780 13.54 50.33 8.97
N ASP A 781 14.27 50.69 7.92
CA ASP A 781 14.01 50.29 6.54
C ASP A 781 14.93 49.13 6.12
N LEU A 782 14.84 48.71 4.86
CA LEU A 782 15.68 47.61 4.31
C LEU A 782 17.18 47.93 4.40
N ALA A 783 17.57 49.20 4.25
CA ALA A 783 18.97 49.62 4.36
C ALA A 783 19.46 49.52 5.82
N GLY A 784 18.60 49.83 6.79
CA GLY A 784 18.88 49.70 8.22
C GLY A 784 18.98 48.26 8.72
N LEU A 785 18.64 47.26 7.89
CA LEU A 785 18.85 45.85 8.19
C LEU A 785 20.30 45.42 7.95
N ASP A 786 20.98 46.05 6.99
CA ASP A 786 22.37 45.75 6.67
C ASP A 786 23.29 46.26 7.78
N GLY A 787 24.12 45.37 8.33
CA GLY A 787 24.99 45.68 9.47
C GLY A 787 24.28 45.83 10.83
N LEU A 788 23.00 45.45 10.94
CA LEU A 788 22.29 45.47 12.22
C LEU A 788 23.00 44.59 13.26
N ALA A 789 23.26 45.15 14.44
CA ALA A 789 23.99 44.47 15.51
C ALA A 789 23.18 43.29 16.09
N SER A 790 23.84 42.14 16.29
CA SER A 790 23.21 40.88 16.71
C SER A 790 22.71 40.85 18.16
N ASP A 791 23.01 41.89 18.93
CA ASP A 791 22.49 42.11 20.28
C ASP A 791 21.13 42.82 20.29
N ARG A 792 20.64 43.31 19.14
CA ARG A 792 19.29 43.86 18.98
C ARG A 792 18.24 42.77 18.81
N LEU A 793 16.98 43.10 19.12
CA LEU A 793 15.82 42.30 18.77
C LEU A 793 15.20 42.88 17.50
N LEU A 794 15.30 42.16 16.38
CA LEU A 794 14.63 42.52 15.14
C LEU A 794 13.22 41.93 15.12
N ILE A 795 12.22 42.79 14.95
CA ILE A 795 10.81 42.43 14.82
C ILE A 795 10.39 42.69 13.37
N ILE A 796 9.86 41.67 12.70
CA ILE A 796 9.33 41.79 11.34
C ILE A 796 7.81 41.82 11.42
N GLY A 797 7.23 42.87 10.86
CA GLY A 797 5.78 43.05 10.77
C GLY A 797 5.11 42.01 9.89
N SER A 798 3.81 41.87 10.11
CA SER A 798 2.96 41.02 9.29
C SER A 798 2.93 41.50 7.84
N TYR A 799 2.78 40.54 6.91
CA TYR A 799 2.69 40.80 5.47
C TYR A 799 3.87 41.59 4.87
N ALA A 800 5.08 41.40 5.41
CA ALA A 800 6.28 41.98 4.80
C ALA A 800 6.50 41.41 3.39
N GLU A 801 6.42 42.28 2.38
CA GLU A 801 6.66 41.90 0.97
C GLU A 801 8.16 41.89 0.66
N ASP A 802 8.63 40.84 -0.02
CA ASP A 802 10.02 40.74 -0.47
C ASP A 802 10.11 40.20 -1.90
N ALA A 803 9.46 40.88 -2.84
CA ALA A 803 9.43 40.47 -4.25
C ALA A 803 10.84 40.35 -4.88
N ALA A 804 11.86 41.01 -4.31
CA ALA A 804 13.23 41.02 -4.79
C ALA A 804 14.20 40.10 -4.01
N GLY A 805 13.75 39.41 -2.96
CA GLY A 805 14.60 38.56 -2.11
C GLY A 805 15.61 39.32 -1.23
N THR A 806 15.45 40.64 -1.14
CA THR A 806 16.35 41.56 -0.43
C THR A 806 16.18 41.50 1.07
N LEU A 807 14.96 41.38 1.57
CA LEU A 807 14.67 41.21 2.98
C LEU A 807 15.22 39.86 3.46
N GLU A 808 14.98 38.79 2.70
CA GLU A 808 15.50 37.45 3.01
C GLU A 808 17.04 37.47 3.11
N ALA A 809 17.73 38.06 2.14
CA ALA A 809 19.19 38.17 2.16
C ALA A 809 19.71 38.93 3.40
N GLY A 810 19.06 40.03 3.77
CA GLY A 810 19.40 40.82 4.96
C GLY A 810 19.14 40.06 6.25
N LEU A 811 18.01 39.35 6.36
CA LEU A 811 17.68 38.50 7.50
C LEU A 811 18.69 37.35 7.66
N GLN A 812 19.10 36.72 6.56
CA GLN A 812 20.13 35.68 6.58
C GLN A 812 21.50 36.25 6.99
N ALA A 813 21.83 37.49 6.63
CA ALA A 813 23.04 38.15 7.09
C ALA A 813 22.99 38.42 8.60
N PHE A 814 21.88 38.97 9.10
CA PHE A 814 21.64 39.22 10.52
C PHE A 814 21.68 37.93 11.36
N ALA A 815 21.06 36.84 10.89
CA ALA A 815 21.10 35.56 11.58
C ALA A 815 22.52 34.96 11.64
N ARG A 816 23.32 35.15 10.57
CA ARG A 816 24.73 34.70 10.52
C ARG A 816 25.62 35.46 11.51
N THR A 817 25.40 36.75 11.70
CA THR A 817 26.15 37.55 12.69
C THR A 817 25.77 37.19 14.14
N ALA A 818 24.53 36.78 14.38
CA ALA A 818 24.09 36.25 15.68
C ALA A 818 24.65 34.85 15.99
N ALA A 819 24.75 33.97 14.99
CA ALA A 819 25.31 32.63 15.15
C ALA A 819 26.82 32.61 15.45
N GLY A 820 27.54 33.71 15.18
CA GLY A 820 28.97 33.88 15.47
C GLY A 820 29.36 33.77 16.95
N CYS A 821 28.41 33.80 17.89
CA CYS A 821 28.64 33.58 19.32
C CYS A 821 28.48 32.11 19.78
N CYS A 822 28.01 31.20 18.91
CA CYS A 822 27.80 29.78 19.25
C CYS A 822 28.33 28.84 18.16
N CYS A 823 29.44 29.21 17.51
CA CYS A 823 30.22 28.23 16.76
C CYS A 823 30.88 27.26 17.74
N TRP A 824 30.26 26.09 17.95
CA TRP A 824 30.98 24.88 18.34
C TRP A 824 32.09 24.67 17.30
N SER A 825 33.30 25.11 17.65
CA SER A 825 34.46 24.90 16.82
C SER A 825 34.67 23.40 16.59
N ARG A 826 34.91 23.00 15.34
CA ARG A 826 35.34 21.65 14.95
C ARG A 826 36.69 21.20 15.57
N ALA A 827 37.21 21.94 16.56
CA ALA A 827 38.46 21.66 17.26
C ALA A 827 38.27 20.89 18.59
N ALA A 828 37.07 20.85 19.17
CA ALA A 828 36.85 20.25 20.50
C ALA A 828 36.60 18.72 20.51
N CYS A 829 36.33 18.08 19.37
CA CYS A 829 36.14 16.61 19.30
C CYS A 829 37.44 15.78 19.22
N ARG A 830 38.63 16.39 19.40
CA ARG A 830 39.93 15.66 19.35
C ARG A 830 40.64 15.51 20.69
N GLN A 831 40.04 15.91 21.81
CA GLN A 831 40.62 15.75 23.15
C GLN A 831 39.66 15.06 24.13
N ALA A 832 39.34 13.79 23.87
CA ALA A 832 38.96 12.83 24.91
C ALA A 832 39.29 11.42 24.36
N GLY A 833 40.43 10.87 24.76
CA GLY A 833 40.94 9.61 24.23
C GLY A 833 40.64 8.39 25.10
N CYS A 834 40.32 7.26 24.46
CA CYS A 834 40.76 5.90 24.81
C CYS A 834 40.50 4.96 23.62
N ARG A 835 41.51 4.65 22.79
CA ARG A 835 42.48 3.53 22.85
C ARG A 835 41.90 2.17 22.41
N SER A 836 42.27 1.70 21.21
CA SER A 836 43.21 0.57 21.05
C SER A 836 43.58 0.28 19.57
N ARG A 837 44.91 0.27 19.31
CA ARG A 837 45.72 -0.64 18.45
C ARG A 837 45.14 -1.06 17.08
N GLY A 838 45.79 -0.91 15.93
CA GLY A 838 47.18 -0.65 15.55
C GLY A 838 47.39 -1.23 14.14
N GLY A 839 48.24 -0.60 13.31
CA GLY A 839 48.62 -1.18 12.01
C GLY A 839 48.98 -0.15 10.95
N ARG A 840 50.28 0.05 10.75
CA ARG A 840 50.90 0.96 9.77
C ARG A 840 50.74 0.43 8.33
N SER A 841 50.60 1.34 7.36
CA SER A 841 51.59 1.48 6.28
C SER A 841 51.37 2.74 5.44
N SER A 842 52.47 3.45 5.25
CA SER A 842 52.71 4.67 4.50
C SER A 842 52.91 4.43 2.99
N ALA A 843 52.41 5.32 2.13
CA ALA A 843 53.18 6.00 1.07
C ALA A 843 52.30 6.98 0.25
N PRO A 844 52.87 8.03 -0.38
CA PRO A 844 52.13 9.21 -0.86
C PRO A 844 52.08 9.39 -2.40
N MET A 845 51.29 10.39 -2.82
CA MET A 845 51.26 11.16 -4.11
C MET A 845 50.10 10.87 -5.07
N PRO A 846 49.72 11.82 -5.98
CA PRO A 846 49.89 13.29 -5.98
C PRO A 846 48.57 14.06 -6.26
N ALA A 847 48.67 15.39 -6.13
CA ALA A 847 47.63 16.36 -6.45
C ALA A 847 47.18 16.30 -7.92
N ALA A 848 45.87 16.27 -8.14
CA ALA A 848 45.25 16.60 -9.41
C ALA A 848 44.20 17.71 -9.20
N THR A 849 44.48 18.86 -9.82
CA THR A 849 43.58 19.98 -10.01
C THR A 849 42.37 19.54 -10.84
N GLY A 850 41.19 19.55 -10.23
CA GLY A 850 39.93 19.22 -10.89
C GLY A 850 38.77 19.93 -10.19
N THR A 851 38.09 20.77 -10.93
CA THR A 851 36.91 21.57 -10.59
C THR A 851 35.85 20.78 -9.81
N ARG A 852 35.71 21.06 -8.51
CA ARG A 852 34.56 20.57 -7.71
C ARG A 852 33.33 21.39 -8.04
N ARG A 853 32.46 20.84 -8.90
CA ARG A 853 31.03 21.19 -8.92
C ARG A 853 30.40 20.71 -7.62
N TRP A 854 29.97 21.63 -6.78
CA TRP A 854 29.06 21.35 -5.68
C TRP A 854 27.66 21.12 -6.26
N ARG A 855 27.21 19.86 -6.28
CA ARG A 855 25.78 19.54 -6.35
C ARG A 855 25.22 19.65 -4.94
N ALA A 856 24.54 20.75 -4.65
CA ALA A 856 23.56 20.81 -3.59
C ALA A 856 22.22 20.35 -4.19
N SER A 857 21.79 19.16 -3.82
CA SER A 857 20.43 18.67 -4.03
C SER A 857 19.64 18.84 -2.73
N ALA A 858 18.35 19.16 -2.88
CA ALA A 858 17.31 19.34 -1.87
C ALA A 858 17.06 20.79 -1.39
N THR A 859 16.42 21.57 -2.25
CA THR A 859 15.41 22.55 -1.84
C THR A 859 14.09 22.15 -2.51
N ALA A 860 13.20 21.53 -1.73
CA ALA A 860 11.77 21.55 -1.99
C ALA A 860 11.18 22.53 -0.99
N ALA A 861 11.07 23.80 -1.40
CA ALA A 861 10.30 24.81 -0.71
C ALA A 861 9.17 25.21 -1.66
N SER A 862 7.97 24.72 -1.34
CA SER A 862 6.72 25.20 -1.90
C SER A 862 6.43 26.59 -1.32
N CYS A 863 6.54 27.63 -2.14
CA CYS A 863 5.78 28.86 -1.96
C CYS A 863 5.23 29.28 -3.32
N SER A 864 3.89 29.33 -3.37
CA SER A 864 3.07 29.80 -4.47
C SER A 864 3.44 31.23 -4.89
N GLY A 865 3.61 31.43 -6.19
CA GLY A 865 3.70 32.74 -6.81
C GLY A 865 3.18 32.65 -8.23
N THR A 866 1.90 32.95 -8.42
CA THR A 866 1.29 33.24 -9.71
C THR A 866 2.13 34.27 -10.48
N GLN A 867 2.68 33.91 -11.63
CA GLN A 867 2.93 34.88 -12.70
C GLN A 867 2.99 34.20 -14.07
N SER A 868 2.12 34.73 -14.93
CA SER A 868 1.95 34.54 -16.36
C SER A 868 3.18 34.08 -17.16
N CYS A 869 2.94 33.12 -18.06
CA CYS A 869 3.76 32.89 -19.24
C CYS A 869 3.93 34.21 -20.04
N VAL A 870 5.16 34.72 -20.11
CA VAL A 870 5.61 35.56 -21.23
C VAL A 870 6.87 34.98 -21.82
N LYS A 871 6.70 34.42 -23.03
CA LYS A 871 7.76 34.01 -23.96
C LYS A 871 8.74 35.17 -24.20
N LYS A 872 10.05 34.95 -24.04
CA LYS A 872 11.10 35.77 -24.66
C LYS A 872 11.60 35.10 -25.94
N GLY A 873 10.98 35.46 -27.05
CA GLY A 873 11.54 35.36 -28.40
C GLY A 873 12.13 36.70 -28.82
N ARG A 874 13.42 36.67 -29.16
CA ARG A 874 14.26 37.62 -29.93
C ARG A 874 13.69 39.01 -30.30
N CYS A 875 14.49 40.04 -29.98
CA CYS A 875 14.43 41.37 -30.57
C CYS A 875 14.46 41.35 -32.10
N ARG A 876 13.53 42.07 -32.74
CA ARG A 876 13.78 43.02 -33.84
C ARG A 876 12.61 44.01 -33.94
N SER A 877 12.96 45.28 -34.02
CA SER A 877 12.06 46.44 -34.06
C SER A 877 11.47 46.66 -35.45
N SER A 878 10.18 47.00 -35.54
CA SER A 878 9.67 48.28 -36.09
C SER A 878 8.17 48.23 -36.43
N ALA A 879 7.48 49.31 -36.02
CA ALA A 879 6.28 49.95 -36.59
C ALA A 879 4.93 49.18 -36.76
N ARG A 880 4.01 49.39 -35.78
CA ARG A 880 2.66 50.04 -35.85
C ARG A 880 1.61 49.67 -36.95
N PRO A 881 0.31 49.94 -36.75
CA PRO A 881 -0.71 48.93 -36.40
C PRO A 881 -1.91 48.86 -37.38
N SER A 882 -2.79 47.86 -37.28
CA SER A 882 -4.26 48.05 -37.13
C SER A 882 -5.08 46.75 -37.25
N ARG A 883 -5.96 46.59 -36.25
CA ARG A 883 -7.40 46.21 -36.27
C ARG A 883 -7.90 44.94 -36.97
N SER A 884 -8.71 44.22 -36.17
CA SER A 884 -9.88 43.37 -36.49
C SER A 884 -9.59 42.10 -37.30
N ARG A 885 -10.04 40.91 -36.93
CA ARG A 885 -11.15 40.46 -36.07
C ARG A 885 -10.70 39.29 -35.21
#